data_AF-A0A8H5XIR3-F1
#
_entry.id   AF-A0A8H5XIR3-F1
#
_cell.length_a   1.000
_cell.length_b   1.000
_cell.length_c   1.000
_cell.angle_alpha   90.00
_cell.angle_beta   90.00
_cell.angle_gamma   90.00
#
_symmetry.space_group_name_H-M   'P 1'
#
loop_
_entity.id
_entity.type
_entity.pdbx_description
1 polymer ?
#
loop_
_entity_poly.entity_id
_entity_poly.type
_entity_poly.pdbx_seq_one_letter_code
_entity_poly.pdbx_strand_id
1 'polypeptide(L)'
;MTGILAPVTSAFGMPLPSKNRLKGSSATTYSPSTPPSPTTSTFSSLSLSSPKTPSRLITSFTPAPVPAPSSPPLSAVSIDSVLSQAKATSLTSSATSLDMASPETSRPASAVLSIDTRPSAAILSSAFSSPRSASPSRTIRETMRDSAVELRNSARSSMDGTTTTTNGAVVPSSRTSLDSGRTSMSSDWPVHPGEINTIAQLDTLPIGTEVTFRARIETQRPISKVLDFLLLRDQTHSVQGVLARDASNADFITWVRKINPESLVQITGILKSPPEPIRSATHSNVEVDVVSVHLVNPAQNLPFSNYKPPETLRNRMNARILDLRHPSNQALFRVRSMVSRIFRNTLEEQGFVEINTPKLQPAATESGAAVFAVNYFGRRAFLAQSPQLAKQEAISADFGRVFEIGPVFRAENSNTHRHLTEYTGLDLEMAIDTDYHEVIQFIDIFLKEVFRTVYASRELEVIRKRWPSGEFKWLEETPIIPFSEGIQMLRDDGRDVEEEDLSTPDEMRLGQLVREKYGTDYYVLDKFPANARPFYTAKDPEDPKWTRSFDIFIRGQEICSGGQRIHNVDELRANMAAAGMAEDGMEDYLTAFELGAPPHAGAGLGLERIVAWMLELGDVRYASLFHRDPKSLPTKAPGLPHPEADTTKPHHADSPPPIEKLIANYGDATNTSWLDDRFQIWRHSTGAAVGWVQREKFAMITGDPLCDRSQYTQVIRDFIHYITVDLRLTPFWMLVSYEVQKILASELRWRSLSCTEEQRVDADKHNSAQIDGLAAKARRVEREGVKIHEVKPDEDFISRANPAIEAWKGTRKGKGKQVHLTEVRPWIDQEHRRYFAAEKDGKVMSMVVLAKLAPRHGWQVKWALDFPGAVNGAIEVLVSFALQNVSGKVTFGAGVSEKLTPGEHVGGIRAKFLSASYRSIVDSLGLRRKASFRSKFGALGEEIYICYPKHGVGLRDLQNVIKFFTD
;
A
#
# COMPACT_ATOMS: atom_id res chain seq x y z
N MET A 1 44.16 -34.09 -37.69
CA MET A 1 44.37 -35.45 -37.14
C MET A 1 43.14 -35.76 -36.29
N THR A 2 42.16 -36.51 -36.82
CA THR A 2 42.04 -37.99 -36.77
C THR A 2 41.86 -38.49 -35.32
N GLY A 3 40.69 -38.95 -34.85
CA GLY A 3 39.40 -39.26 -35.50
C GLY A 3 39.18 -40.78 -35.70
N ILE A 4 37.94 -41.23 -35.99
CA ILE A 4 37.48 -42.64 -36.22
C ILE A 4 37.26 -43.41 -34.87
N LEU A 5 36.17 -44.15 -34.57
CA LEU A 5 34.96 -44.63 -35.30
C LEU A 5 33.69 -44.73 -34.37
N ALA A 6 32.54 -45.12 -34.95
CA ALA A 6 31.26 -45.52 -34.30
C ALA A 6 30.72 -46.80 -35.03
N PRO A 7 29.42 -47.05 -35.39
CA PRO A 7 28.11 -46.91 -34.69
C PRO A 7 27.23 -48.21 -34.76
N VAL A 8 26.11 -48.28 -34.00
CA VAL A 8 24.94 -49.22 -34.18
C VAL A 8 23.67 -48.54 -33.60
N THR A 9 22.77 -47.88 -34.34
CA THR A 9 21.62 -48.33 -35.18
C THR A 9 20.38 -48.97 -34.49
N SER A 10 19.32 -48.15 -34.33
CA SER A 10 17.89 -48.38 -34.73
C SER A 10 17.03 -49.46 -34.02
N ALA A 11 15.67 -49.43 -34.01
CA ALA A 11 14.72 -48.85 -34.99
C ALA A 11 13.29 -48.55 -34.45
N PHE A 12 12.52 -47.78 -35.26
CA PHE A 12 11.06 -47.56 -35.46
C PHE A 12 9.99 -48.37 -34.67
N GLY A 13 8.73 -47.91 -34.52
CA GLY A 13 8.10 -46.67 -35.02
C GLY A 13 6.54 -46.61 -34.89
N MET A 14 5.90 -45.58 -35.47
CA MET A 14 4.43 -45.39 -35.52
C MET A 14 3.72 -46.26 -36.60
N PRO A 15 2.37 -46.39 -36.52
CA PRO A 15 1.58 -46.02 -37.70
C PRO A 15 0.25 -45.24 -37.44
N LEU A 16 -0.21 -44.60 -38.52
CA LEU A 16 -1.52 -43.97 -38.79
C LEU A 16 -2.04 -44.58 -40.14
N PRO A 17 -3.18 -44.18 -40.74
CA PRO A 17 -4.54 -43.89 -40.24
C PRO A 17 -5.64 -44.59 -41.10
N SER A 18 -6.96 -44.39 -40.84
CA SER A 18 -7.92 -44.01 -41.92
C SER A 18 -9.39 -43.72 -41.49
N LYS A 19 -9.92 -42.57 -41.99
CA LYS A 19 -11.27 -42.31 -42.58
C LYS A 19 -12.51 -43.01 -41.96
N ASN A 20 -13.54 -42.25 -41.53
CA ASN A 20 -14.60 -41.85 -42.49
C ASN A 20 -15.52 -40.66 -42.06
N ARG A 21 -15.70 -39.73 -43.01
CA ARG A 21 -16.95 -39.03 -43.45
C ARG A 21 -17.97 -38.36 -42.49
N LEU A 22 -18.10 -37.03 -42.72
CA LEU A 22 -19.32 -36.22 -43.07
C LEU A 22 -20.04 -35.34 -42.02
N LYS A 23 -20.04 -34.03 -42.33
CA LYS A 23 -21.11 -32.99 -42.25
C LYS A 23 -21.81 -32.66 -40.90
N GLY A 24 -21.86 -31.36 -40.60
CA GLY A 24 -22.91 -30.76 -39.75
C GLY A 24 -22.63 -29.31 -39.30
N SER A 25 -23.48 -28.36 -39.69
CA SER A 25 -23.70 -27.10 -38.96
C SER A 25 -24.91 -27.30 -38.01
N SER A 26 -25.37 -26.39 -37.14
CA SER A 26 -25.18 -24.93 -37.04
C SER A 26 -25.56 -24.40 -35.63
N ALA A 27 -25.23 -23.13 -35.41
CA ALA A 27 -25.55 -22.21 -34.29
C ALA A 27 -26.94 -22.26 -33.59
N THR A 28 -26.96 -21.80 -32.32
CA THR A 28 -28.03 -21.04 -31.58
C THR A 28 -29.42 -21.72 -31.39
N THR A 29 -30.26 -21.46 -30.36
CA THR A 29 -30.51 -20.24 -29.52
C THR A 29 -31.32 -20.57 -28.23
N TYR A 30 -31.24 -19.72 -27.20
CA TYR A 30 -32.23 -19.35 -26.14
C TYR A 30 -33.49 -20.23 -25.89
N SER A 31 -33.74 -20.81 -24.70
CA SER A 31 -34.35 -20.22 -23.45
C SER A 31 -35.77 -20.80 -23.14
N PRO A 32 -36.64 -20.26 -22.25
CA PRO A 32 -36.69 -20.62 -20.81
C PRO A 32 -38.09 -20.98 -20.24
N SER A 33 -38.18 -21.44 -18.97
CA SER A 33 -39.40 -21.34 -18.11
C SER A 33 -39.13 -21.70 -16.62
N THR A 34 -40.11 -21.46 -15.73
CA THR A 34 -39.94 -21.38 -14.24
C THR A 34 -41.09 -22.13 -13.47
N PRO A 35 -41.29 -22.04 -12.12
CA PRO A 35 -41.74 -23.17 -11.29
C PRO A 35 -43.25 -23.17 -10.93
N PRO A 36 -43.70 -24.00 -9.95
CA PRO A 36 -44.07 -23.43 -8.64
C PRO A 36 -43.66 -24.29 -7.41
N SER A 37 -44.24 -24.01 -6.23
CA SER A 37 -43.74 -24.42 -4.89
C SER A 37 -44.81 -25.14 -4.00
N PRO A 38 -44.86 -25.10 -2.65
CA PRO A 38 -44.95 -26.34 -1.84
C PRO A 38 -46.18 -26.44 -0.89
N THR A 39 -46.21 -27.48 -0.04
CA THR A 39 -47.21 -27.68 1.03
C THR A 39 -46.59 -28.12 2.37
N THR A 40 -47.36 -27.99 3.47
CA THR A 40 -46.94 -28.10 4.88
C THR A 40 -47.78 -29.09 5.69
N SER A 41 -47.29 -29.57 6.84
CA SER A 41 -48.10 -29.95 8.02
C SER A 41 -47.22 -30.24 9.25
N THR A 42 -47.85 -30.56 10.40
CA THR A 42 -47.33 -30.35 11.78
C THR A 42 -47.83 -31.41 12.78
N PHE A 43 -47.13 -31.59 13.92
CA PHE A 43 -47.63 -31.56 15.33
C PHE A 43 -47.03 -32.57 16.34
N SER A 44 -47.10 -32.13 17.62
CA SER A 44 -47.21 -32.91 18.87
C SER A 44 -45.94 -33.22 19.69
N SER A 45 -46.15 -33.75 20.92
CA SER A 45 -45.40 -33.35 22.13
C SER A 45 -45.49 -34.37 23.30
N LEU A 46 -44.92 -34.00 24.47
CA LEU A 46 -44.93 -34.68 25.81
C LEU A 46 -43.85 -35.77 26.02
N SER A 47 -43.34 -36.06 27.25
CA SER A 47 -43.16 -35.23 28.47
C SER A 47 -42.33 -35.97 29.56
N LEU A 48 -41.59 -35.21 30.39
CA LEU A 48 -41.24 -35.46 31.82
C LEU A 48 -40.75 -36.86 32.30
N SER A 49 -39.54 -36.90 32.89
CA SER A 49 -39.35 -37.34 34.29
C SER A 49 -37.90 -37.16 34.82
N SER A 50 -37.77 -37.20 36.15
CA SER A 50 -36.55 -37.22 36.99
C SER A 50 -36.87 -38.16 38.19
N PRO A 51 -36.04 -38.40 39.26
CA PRO A 51 -34.80 -37.73 39.69
C PRO A 51 -33.75 -38.63 40.42
N LYS A 52 -32.84 -37.97 41.17
CA LYS A 52 -32.14 -38.38 42.44
C LYS A 52 -30.74 -39.01 42.43
N THR A 53 -29.97 -38.53 43.42
CA THR A 53 -28.62 -38.91 43.90
C THR A 53 -28.63 -40.02 44.97
N PRO A 54 -27.45 -40.59 45.29
CA PRO A 54 -27.00 -40.62 46.69
C PRO A 54 -25.61 -39.98 46.90
N SER A 55 -25.01 -40.10 48.10
CA SER A 55 -23.93 -39.22 48.57
C SER A 55 -22.96 -39.83 49.61
N ARG A 56 -21.75 -39.25 49.74
CA ARG A 56 -20.78 -39.31 50.87
C ARG A 56 -20.11 -40.65 51.20
N LEU A 57 -18.78 -40.61 51.43
CA LEU A 57 -18.21 -40.69 52.80
C LEU A 57 -16.71 -40.29 52.85
N ILE A 58 -16.10 -40.32 54.05
CA ILE A 58 -14.82 -39.67 54.43
C ILE A 58 -14.00 -40.61 55.32
N THR A 59 -12.66 -40.66 55.14
CA THR A 59 -11.53 -40.93 56.11
C THR A 59 -10.27 -41.26 55.28
N SER A 60 -9.03 -40.74 55.43
CA SER A 60 -8.17 -40.19 56.51
C SER A 60 -7.19 -41.19 57.14
N PHE A 61 -5.86 -41.02 56.94
CA PHE A 61 -4.82 -40.87 57.99
C PHE A 61 -3.39 -40.67 57.41
N THR A 62 -2.43 -40.29 58.27
CA THR A 62 -1.04 -39.83 57.95
C THR A 62 0.06 -40.85 58.29
N PRO A 63 1.33 -40.61 57.87
CA PRO A 63 2.38 -40.31 58.86
C PRO A 63 3.42 -39.23 58.44
N ALA A 64 4.40 -38.94 59.30
CA ALA A 64 5.55 -38.00 59.17
C ALA A 64 6.80 -38.59 59.91
N PRO A 65 7.97 -37.94 60.17
CA PRO A 65 8.48 -36.58 59.81
C PRO A 65 9.99 -36.44 59.40
N VAL A 66 10.38 -35.23 58.93
CA VAL A 66 11.64 -34.42 59.15
C VAL A 66 12.94 -35.15 59.62
N PRO A 67 14.08 -35.14 58.87
CA PRO A 67 15.16 -34.11 58.81
C PRO A 67 14.95 -32.61 58.48
N ALA A 68 15.81 -31.73 59.04
CA ALA A 68 16.20 -30.40 58.55
C ALA A 68 17.61 -29.99 59.09
N PRO A 69 18.45 -29.31 58.30
CA PRO A 69 19.15 -28.06 58.75
C PRO A 69 19.42 -27.07 57.58
N SER A 70 19.90 -25.82 57.70
CA SER A 70 19.98 -24.79 58.77
C SER A 70 20.53 -23.47 58.17
N SER A 71 19.96 -22.31 58.50
CA SER A 71 20.57 -20.97 58.30
C SER A 71 21.39 -20.56 59.56
N PRO A 72 22.03 -19.37 59.70
CA PRO A 72 22.25 -18.18 58.81
C PRO A 72 23.78 -17.83 58.79
N PRO A 73 24.33 -16.57 58.70
CA PRO A 73 23.76 -15.23 58.45
C PRO A 73 24.51 -14.28 57.47
N LEU A 74 23.91 -13.10 57.34
CA LEU A 74 24.31 -11.85 56.69
C LEU A 74 25.76 -11.35 56.94
N SER A 75 26.29 -10.59 55.97
CA SER A 75 27.16 -9.43 56.22
C SER A 75 26.95 -8.34 55.16
N ALA A 76 26.78 -7.09 55.58
CA ALA A 76 26.65 -5.93 54.70
C ALA A 76 27.94 -5.09 54.66
N VAL A 77 28.18 -4.35 53.57
CA VAL A 77 29.10 -3.20 53.52
C VAL A 77 28.50 -2.12 52.59
N SER A 78 28.66 -0.85 52.97
CA SER A 78 28.29 0.33 52.16
C SER A 78 29.51 0.88 51.41
N ILE A 79 29.27 1.65 50.35
CA ILE A 79 30.29 2.40 49.61
C ILE A 79 30.92 3.46 50.52
N ASP A 80 32.27 3.58 50.53
CA ASP A 80 32.95 4.87 50.75
C ASP A 80 34.44 4.88 50.33
N SER A 81 34.97 6.07 50.02
CA SER A 81 36.41 6.44 49.95
C SER A 81 37.29 5.86 48.80
N VAL A 82 38.39 6.46 48.30
CA VAL A 82 38.92 7.86 48.39
C VAL A 82 39.91 8.14 47.22
N LEU A 83 40.27 9.43 47.01
CA LEU A 83 41.18 9.91 45.95
C LEU A 83 42.67 9.50 46.09
N SER A 84 43.38 9.41 44.95
CA SER A 84 44.71 10.06 44.73
C SER A 84 45.06 10.07 43.22
N GLN A 85 45.31 11.23 42.58
CA GLN A 85 46.61 11.91 42.31
C GLN A 85 47.56 11.20 41.31
N ALA A 86 48.32 11.88 40.42
CA ALA A 86 48.26 13.27 39.90
C ALA A 86 49.28 13.49 38.74
N LYS A 87 49.18 14.65 38.04
CA LYS A 87 50.19 15.32 37.17
C LYS A 87 50.51 14.63 35.81
N ALA A 88 50.87 15.32 34.72
CA ALA A 88 50.81 16.75 34.30
C ALA A 88 51.10 16.79 32.75
N THR A 89 51.38 17.86 31.97
CA THR A 89 51.79 19.28 32.21
C THR A 89 51.57 20.12 30.93
N SER A 90 51.66 21.47 31.03
CA SER A 90 52.15 22.44 30.00
C SER A 90 51.34 22.70 28.70
N LEU A 91 51.33 23.92 28.11
CA LEU A 91 51.78 25.28 28.50
C LEU A 91 51.15 26.37 27.58
N THR A 92 51.08 27.64 28.05
CA THR A 92 51.01 28.94 27.28
C THR A 92 49.90 29.16 26.22
N SER A 93 48.96 30.12 26.34
CA SER A 93 49.05 31.63 26.27
C SER A 93 49.15 32.19 24.83
N SER A 94 48.67 33.39 24.45
CA SER A 94 48.13 34.57 25.18
C SER A 94 47.34 35.53 24.25
N ALA A 95 46.32 36.22 24.81
CA ALA A 95 45.93 37.67 24.74
C ALA A 95 46.17 38.55 23.45
N THR A 96 45.58 39.73 23.22
CA THR A 96 44.87 40.73 24.08
C THR A 96 44.03 41.74 23.25
N SER A 97 43.12 42.51 23.89
CA SER A 97 42.75 43.94 23.63
C SER A 97 42.03 44.38 22.32
N LEU A 98 41.23 45.47 22.25
CA LEU A 98 40.53 46.37 23.22
C LEU A 98 39.50 47.26 22.45
N ASP A 99 38.47 47.80 23.14
CA ASP A 99 37.81 49.14 22.98
C ASP A 99 37.19 49.62 21.62
N MET A 100 36.24 50.58 21.53
CA MET A 100 35.28 51.24 22.47
C MET A 100 34.18 51.99 21.66
N ALA A 101 33.22 52.59 22.39
CA ALA A 101 32.39 53.78 22.04
C ALA A 101 30.95 53.62 21.47
N SER A 102 30.14 54.64 21.81
CA SER A 102 28.71 54.90 21.49
C SER A 102 28.60 56.39 21.04
N PRO A 103 27.42 57.09 20.97
CA PRO A 103 25.99 56.73 21.05
C PRO A 103 25.25 57.23 19.76
N GLU A 104 24.08 57.91 19.64
CA GLU A 104 22.99 58.40 20.51
C GLU A 104 21.72 58.79 19.68
N THR A 105 20.57 59.06 20.34
CA THR A 105 19.38 59.84 19.86
C THR A 105 18.57 59.34 18.63
N SER A 106 17.27 59.62 18.42
CA SER A 106 16.19 60.23 19.25
C SER A 106 14.77 59.87 18.74
N ARG A 107 13.74 60.18 19.56
CA ARG A 107 12.26 60.02 19.39
C ARG A 107 11.60 61.11 18.48
N PRO A 108 10.25 61.21 18.29
CA PRO A 108 9.22 60.22 17.85
C PRO A 108 8.10 60.82 16.92
N ALA A 109 6.95 60.12 16.79
CA ALA A 109 5.59 60.59 16.40
C ALA A 109 5.31 60.79 14.88
N SER A 110 4.06 60.77 14.34
CA SER A 110 2.69 60.80 14.93
C SER A 110 1.70 59.86 14.20
N ALA A 111 0.53 59.61 14.81
CA ALA A 111 -0.58 58.76 14.31
C ALA A 111 -1.67 59.52 13.53
N VAL A 112 -2.64 58.81 12.90
CA VAL A 112 -4.12 59.01 12.97
C VAL A 112 -4.88 57.98 12.08
N LEU A 113 -6.21 57.80 12.31
CA LEU A 113 -7.16 56.85 11.68
C LEU A 113 -7.64 57.32 10.27
N SER A 114 -8.48 56.65 9.45
CA SER A 114 -9.69 55.82 9.72
C SER A 114 -10.30 55.06 8.51
N ILE A 115 -10.99 53.93 8.81
CA ILE A 115 -12.30 53.37 8.31
C ILE A 115 -12.96 54.04 7.06
N ASP A 116 -13.54 53.35 6.04
CA ASP A 116 -13.91 51.92 5.83
C ASP A 116 -13.40 51.34 4.45
N THR A 117 -14.08 50.70 3.46
CA THR A 117 -15.50 50.32 3.15
C THR A 117 -15.60 49.08 2.20
N ARG A 118 -16.83 48.57 1.94
CA ARG A 118 -17.21 47.51 0.95
C ARG A 118 -18.44 47.97 0.12
N PRO A 119 -18.79 47.45 -1.09
CA PRO A 119 -18.98 46.00 -1.36
C PRO A 119 -18.84 45.47 -2.83
N SER A 120 -19.22 44.19 -3.00
CA SER A 120 -19.70 43.52 -4.23
C SER A 120 -18.70 43.04 -5.28
N ALA A 121 -19.18 42.15 -6.17
CA ALA A 121 -18.36 41.25 -6.99
C ALA A 121 -18.78 41.21 -8.47
N ALA A 122 -17.84 40.85 -9.35
CA ALA A 122 -18.08 40.46 -10.74
C ALA A 122 -16.98 39.50 -11.24
N ILE A 123 -17.30 38.73 -12.29
CA ILE A 123 -16.39 37.81 -13.00
C ILE A 123 -15.82 38.54 -14.22
N LEU A 124 -14.53 38.37 -14.55
CA LEU A 124 -14.05 38.29 -15.93
C LEU A 124 -12.59 37.81 -16.02
N SER A 125 -12.20 37.32 -17.20
CA SER A 125 -10.91 36.73 -17.50
C SER A 125 -10.31 37.29 -18.79
N SER A 126 -9.06 37.74 -18.76
CA SER A 126 -8.14 37.75 -19.90
C SER A 126 -6.74 38.16 -19.44
N ALA A 127 -5.71 37.85 -20.25
CA ALA A 127 -4.31 38.15 -19.96
C ALA A 127 -3.70 39.04 -21.05
N PHE A 128 -2.63 39.77 -20.72
CA PHE A 128 -1.58 40.15 -21.67
C PHE A 128 -0.23 40.33 -20.95
N SER A 129 0.85 40.50 -21.71
CA SER A 129 2.22 40.11 -21.35
C SER A 129 3.16 41.25 -20.91
N SER A 130 4.32 40.84 -20.35
CA SER A 130 5.41 41.66 -19.80
C SER A 130 6.17 42.50 -20.85
N PRO A 131 7.10 43.38 -20.41
CA PRO A 131 8.51 42.93 -20.48
C PRO A 131 9.43 43.26 -19.29
N ARG A 132 10.50 42.46 -19.22
CA ARG A 132 11.66 42.39 -18.28
C ARG A 132 12.31 43.72 -17.85
N SER A 133 12.93 43.72 -16.66
CA SER A 133 14.41 43.86 -16.54
C SER A 133 14.97 43.43 -15.16
N ALA A 134 16.29 43.17 -15.13
CA ALA A 134 17.23 43.10 -13.99
C ALA A 134 17.07 42.05 -12.85
N SER A 135 18.18 41.34 -12.60
CA SER A 135 18.51 40.53 -11.40
C SER A 135 19.43 41.36 -10.46
N PRO A 136 19.98 40.86 -9.32
CA PRO A 136 19.81 39.55 -8.66
C PRO A 136 19.47 39.64 -7.15
N SER A 137 19.17 38.50 -6.52
CA SER A 137 19.08 38.37 -5.05
C SER A 137 19.94 37.23 -4.52
N ARG A 138 20.48 37.41 -3.31
CA ARG A 138 21.56 36.59 -2.71
C ARG A 138 21.06 35.85 -1.47
N THR A 139 21.70 34.72 -1.14
CA THR A 139 21.45 33.92 0.07
C THR A 139 21.66 34.71 1.37
N ILE A 140 20.76 34.54 2.34
CA ILE A 140 20.89 34.62 3.83
C ILE A 140 19.43 34.48 4.36
N ARG A 141 19.03 33.59 5.29
CA ARG A 141 19.60 33.03 6.53
C ARG A 141 19.41 33.94 7.76
N GLU A 142 18.18 33.99 8.27
CA GLU A 142 17.83 34.81 9.44
C GLU A 142 18.48 34.33 10.74
N THR A 143 18.91 35.32 11.53
CA THR A 143 19.16 35.30 12.98
C THR A 143 17.90 35.87 13.69
N MET A 144 17.61 35.76 14.99
CA MET A 144 18.40 35.68 16.24
C MET A 144 17.67 34.75 17.24
N ARG A 145 18.29 34.09 18.24
CA ARG A 145 19.19 34.48 19.36
C ARG A 145 18.49 35.11 20.59
N ASP A 146 18.35 34.28 21.62
CA ASP A 146 18.50 34.47 23.09
C ASP A 146 18.32 35.85 23.76
N SER A 147 17.55 35.89 24.86
CA SER A 147 17.93 36.35 26.22
C SER A 147 16.69 36.54 27.11
N ALA A 148 16.70 36.49 28.46
CA ALA A 148 17.53 35.86 29.51
C ALA A 148 16.89 36.23 30.90
N VAL A 149 17.45 35.76 32.04
CA VAL A 149 17.22 36.29 33.43
C VAL A 149 15.83 35.91 34.03
N GLU A 150 15.63 35.55 35.33
CA GLU A 150 16.47 35.52 36.55
C GLU A 150 16.18 34.29 37.46
N LEU A 151 16.92 34.16 38.57
CA LEU A 151 16.78 33.08 39.57
C LEU A 151 15.70 33.34 40.63
N ARG A 152 15.15 32.26 41.23
CA ARG A 152 14.96 32.21 42.70
C ARG A 152 14.92 30.80 43.28
N ASN A 153 15.38 30.68 44.53
CA ASN A 153 15.51 29.42 45.27
C ASN A 153 14.18 28.95 45.88
N SER A 154 13.97 27.63 45.95
CA SER A 154 13.55 26.82 47.12
C SER A 154 12.85 25.53 46.67
N ALA A 155 12.89 24.37 47.32
CA ALA A 155 13.79 23.69 48.27
C ALA A 155 12.93 22.63 48.99
N ARG A 156 13.42 21.39 49.11
CA ARG A 156 12.78 20.22 49.76
C ARG A 156 11.56 19.67 49.01
N SER A 157 11.33 18.35 48.89
CA SER A 157 11.69 17.14 49.67
C SER A 157 10.81 16.86 50.89
N SER A 158 9.89 15.91 50.70
CA SER A 158 9.44 14.98 51.73
C SER A 158 8.95 13.71 51.03
N MET A 159 9.69 12.60 51.19
CA MET A 159 9.03 11.29 51.20
C MET A 159 8.24 11.23 52.50
N ASP A 160 7.05 10.64 52.47
CA ASP A 160 6.57 9.90 53.63
C ASP A 160 5.75 8.71 53.15
N GLY A 161 6.03 7.54 53.72
CA GLY A 161 5.36 6.29 53.38
C GLY A 161 4.56 5.80 54.57
N THR A 162 3.37 5.24 54.34
CA THR A 162 2.61 4.60 55.42
C THR A 162 1.88 3.37 54.91
N THR A 163 2.58 2.24 54.94
CA THR A 163 2.02 0.93 54.58
C THR A 163 0.91 0.55 55.57
N THR A 164 -0.31 0.34 55.09
CA THR A 164 -1.39 -0.29 55.87
C THR A 164 -1.89 -1.53 55.13
N THR A 165 -1.49 -2.71 55.60
CA THR A 165 -1.97 -3.99 55.05
C THR A 165 -3.29 -4.41 55.70
N THR A 166 -4.37 -4.46 54.93
CA THR A 166 -5.63 -5.10 55.33
C THR A 166 -6.21 -5.91 54.17
N ASN A 167 -6.61 -7.15 54.44
CA ASN A 167 -7.21 -8.06 53.45
C ASN A 167 -8.53 -7.51 52.89
N GLY A 168 -8.71 -7.55 51.57
CA GLY A 168 -9.98 -7.26 50.91
C GLY A 168 -9.81 -7.04 49.41
N ALA A 169 -10.65 -7.67 48.59
CA ALA A 169 -10.62 -7.48 47.14
C ALA A 169 -11.18 -6.09 46.77
N VAL A 170 -10.30 -5.16 46.36
CA VAL A 170 -10.70 -3.83 45.90
C VAL A 170 -11.01 -3.88 44.40
N VAL A 171 -12.26 -4.18 44.07
CA VAL A 171 -12.79 -3.93 42.71
C VAL A 171 -12.88 -2.40 42.51
N PRO A 172 -12.26 -1.79 41.48
CA PRO A 172 -12.31 -0.35 41.28
C PRO A 172 -13.73 0.14 40.94
N SER A 173 -14.46 0.64 41.94
CA SER A 173 -15.86 1.08 41.79
C SER A 173 -15.99 2.48 41.15
N SER A 174 -15.31 2.72 40.04
CA SER A 174 -15.38 3.96 39.26
C SER A 174 -15.69 3.65 37.79
N ARG A 175 -16.96 3.77 37.40
CA ARG A 175 -17.44 3.61 36.02
C ARG A 175 -17.06 4.81 35.12
N THR A 176 -15.78 5.15 35.05
CA THR A 176 -15.23 6.26 34.27
C THR A 176 -15.14 5.90 32.79
N SER A 177 -15.86 6.65 31.95
CA SER A 177 -15.81 6.54 30.49
C SER A 177 -14.43 6.92 29.95
N LEU A 178 -13.93 6.21 28.92
CA LEU A 178 -12.72 6.62 28.18
C LEU A 178 -13.05 7.70 27.14
N ASP A 179 -13.78 8.74 27.56
CA ASP A 179 -14.04 9.91 26.71
C ASP A 179 -12.79 10.78 26.57
N SER A 180 -12.60 11.32 25.37
CA SER A 180 -11.45 12.19 25.07
C SER A 180 -11.44 13.38 26.04
N GLY A 181 -10.34 13.54 26.79
CA GLY A 181 -10.23 14.48 27.92
C GLY A 181 -10.56 15.93 27.57
N ARG A 182 -11.85 16.30 27.69
CA ARG A 182 -12.33 17.67 27.88
C ARG A 182 -12.67 17.94 29.35
N THR A 183 -11.95 17.29 30.26
CA THR A 183 -11.68 17.89 31.57
C THR A 183 -10.93 19.21 31.35
N SER A 184 -11.21 20.23 32.16
CA SER A 184 -10.81 21.63 31.92
C SER A 184 -9.31 21.94 32.15
N MET A 185 -8.43 20.98 31.87
CA MET A 185 -6.99 21.00 32.17
C MET A 185 -6.14 20.85 30.89
N SER A 186 -6.41 21.69 29.89
CA SER A 186 -5.55 21.87 28.71
C SER A 186 -5.40 23.37 28.45
N SER A 187 -4.20 23.89 28.69
CA SER A 187 -3.87 25.29 28.43
C SER A 187 -3.66 25.55 26.93
N ASP A 188 -3.63 26.84 26.57
CA ASP A 188 -3.04 27.36 25.32
C ASP A 188 -3.79 27.05 24.01
N TRP A 189 -5.10 26.84 24.06
CA TRP A 189 -6.00 27.10 22.93
C TRP A 189 -6.86 28.35 23.17
N PRO A 190 -7.07 29.23 22.16
CA PRO A 190 -7.89 30.43 22.32
C PRO A 190 -9.33 30.12 22.72
N VAL A 191 -9.66 30.43 23.97
CA VAL A 191 -11.00 30.22 24.54
C VAL A 191 -11.95 31.26 23.95
N HIS A 192 -12.96 30.81 23.18
CA HIS A 192 -14.06 31.68 22.78
C HIS A 192 -14.88 32.09 24.02
N PRO A 193 -15.43 33.32 24.09
CA PRO A 193 -16.16 33.78 25.27
C PRO A 193 -17.45 32.98 25.48
N GLY A 194 -17.47 32.16 26.54
CA GLY A 194 -18.56 31.26 26.91
C GLY A 194 -18.03 29.84 27.17
N GLU A 195 -18.26 29.30 28.37
CA GLU A 195 -17.73 28.00 28.78
C GLU A 195 -18.39 26.85 28.00
N ILE A 196 -17.58 26.14 27.19
CA ILE A 196 -18.08 25.10 26.28
C ILE A 196 -18.20 23.76 27.04
N ASN A 197 -19.44 23.41 27.34
CA ASN A 197 -19.85 22.15 27.93
C ASN A 197 -19.65 20.97 26.94
N THR A 198 -19.50 19.77 27.49
CA THR A 198 -19.68 18.51 26.73
C THR A 198 -21.13 18.05 26.78
N ILE A 199 -21.58 17.22 25.84
CA ILE A 199 -22.89 16.55 25.97
C ILE A 199 -22.88 15.55 27.14
N ALA A 200 -21.76 14.85 27.34
CA ALA A 200 -21.59 13.81 28.36
C ALA A 200 -21.91 14.25 29.79
N GLN A 201 -21.71 15.54 30.11
CA GLN A 201 -21.95 16.11 31.44
C GLN A 201 -23.37 16.66 31.66
N LEU A 202 -24.23 16.74 30.63
CA LEU A 202 -25.51 17.47 30.73
C LEU A 202 -26.46 16.90 31.79
N ASP A 203 -26.55 15.56 31.92
CA ASP A 203 -27.34 14.90 32.98
C ASP A 203 -26.83 15.19 34.41
N THR A 204 -25.63 15.77 34.57
CA THR A 204 -25.04 16.11 35.89
C THR A 204 -25.26 17.58 36.29
N LEU A 205 -25.80 18.41 35.38
CA LEU A 205 -26.02 19.83 35.62
C LEU A 205 -27.45 20.10 36.12
N PRO A 206 -27.69 21.14 36.94
CA PRO A 206 -29.03 21.48 37.39
C PRO A 206 -29.97 21.85 36.22
N ILE A 207 -31.21 21.39 36.30
CA ILE A 207 -32.29 21.85 35.41
C ILE A 207 -32.46 23.37 35.54
N GLY A 208 -32.61 24.07 34.42
CA GLY A 208 -32.63 25.54 34.34
C GLY A 208 -31.27 26.18 34.05
N THR A 209 -30.17 25.40 34.06
CA THR A 209 -28.83 25.90 33.68
C THR A 209 -28.78 26.26 32.19
N GLU A 210 -28.19 27.42 31.85
CA GLU A 210 -27.81 27.72 30.47
C GLU A 210 -26.55 26.94 30.09
N VAL A 211 -26.62 26.19 28.99
CA VAL A 211 -25.53 25.34 28.50
C VAL A 211 -25.16 25.72 27.07
N THR A 212 -23.87 25.98 26.84
CA THR A 212 -23.28 26.13 25.51
C THR A 212 -22.41 24.91 25.19
N PHE A 213 -22.66 24.22 24.09
CA PHE A 213 -21.87 23.05 23.67
C PHE A 213 -21.72 22.95 22.14
N ARG A 214 -20.76 22.15 21.67
CA ARG A 214 -20.56 21.86 20.24
C ARG A 214 -20.99 20.43 19.93
N ALA A 215 -21.77 20.24 18.87
CA ALA A 215 -22.36 18.97 18.49
C ALA A 215 -22.49 18.83 16.98
N ARG A 216 -22.67 17.59 16.49
CA ARG A 216 -23.24 17.35 15.16
C ARG A 216 -24.75 17.19 15.27
N ILE A 217 -25.47 17.69 14.27
CA ILE A 217 -26.89 17.34 14.09
C ILE A 217 -26.93 15.90 13.53
N GLU A 218 -27.30 14.92 14.34
CA GLU A 218 -27.38 13.53 13.90
C GLU A 218 -28.62 13.27 13.05
N THR A 219 -29.76 13.80 13.46
CA THR A 219 -31.00 13.84 12.68
C THR A 219 -31.88 15.03 13.12
N GLN A 220 -32.88 15.38 12.31
CA GLN A 220 -33.90 16.38 12.62
C GLN A 220 -35.30 15.77 12.50
N ARG A 221 -36.28 16.28 13.24
CA ARG A 221 -37.69 15.85 13.17
C ARG A 221 -38.62 17.08 13.16
N PRO A 222 -38.84 17.68 11.97
CA PRO A 222 -39.80 18.76 11.78
C PRO A 222 -41.22 18.36 12.22
N ILE A 223 -41.86 19.21 13.04
CA ILE A 223 -43.24 19.00 13.50
C ILE A 223 -44.18 20.04 12.90
N SER A 224 -43.84 21.33 13.01
CA SER A 224 -44.67 22.44 12.52
C SER A 224 -43.81 23.65 12.13
N LYS A 225 -44.40 24.77 11.70
CA LYS A 225 -43.65 26.03 11.47
C LYS A 225 -42.99 26.60 12.74
N VAL A 226 -43.48 26.20 13.92
CA VAL A 226 -43.09 26.75 15.24
C VAL A 226 -42.41 25.74 16.16
N LEU A 227 -42.30 24.47 15.74
CA LEU A 227 -41.68 23.38 16.50
C LEU A 227 -40.82 22.46 15.62
N ASP A 228 -39.60 22.17 16.08
CA ASP A 228 -38.70 21.13 15.58
C ASP A 228 -37.93 20.44 16.72
N PHE A 229 -37.39 19.26 16.45
CA PHE A 229 -36.51 18.52 17.36
C PHE A 229 -35.22 18.13 16.64
N LEU A 230 -34.08 18.50 17.21
CA LEU A 230 -32.76 18.07 16.79
C LEU A 230 -32.29 16.91 17.68
N LEU A 231 -31.74 15.85 17.09
CA LEU A 231 -30.86 14.95 17.83
C LEU A 231 -29.43 15.48 17.69
N LEU A 232 -28.84 15.91 18.80
CA LEU A 232 -27.51 16.53 18.85
C LEU A 232 -26.54 15.51 19.44
N ARG A 233 -25.40 15.28 18.77
CA ARG A 233 -24.44 14.23 19.14
C ARG A 233 -23.00 14.75 19.24
N ASP A 234 -22.29 14.33 20.28
CA ASP A 234 -20.83 14.43 20.39
C ASP A 234 -20.28 13.03 20.71
N GLN A 235 -19.47 12.49 19.79
CA GLN A 235 -18.91 11.13 19.84
C GLN A 235 -19.97 10.04 20.09
N THR A 236 -19.95 9.41 21.26
CA THR A 236 -20.87 8.35 21.74
C THR A 236 -22.16 8.88 22.37
N HIS A 237 -22.22 10.17 22.73
CA HIS A 237 -23.30 10.77 23.51
C HIS A 237 -24.24 11.62 22.66
N SER A 238 -25.54 11.60 22.96
CA SER A 238 -26.54 12.44 22.29
C SER A 238 -27.64 12.93 23.24
N VAL A 239 -28.18 14.11 22.91
CA VAL A 239 -29.24 14.82 23.65
C VAL A 239 -30.26 15.42 22.67
N GLN A 240 -31.50 15.62 23.12
CA GLN A 240 -32.52 16.32 22.33
C GLN A 240 -32.35 17.85 22.45
N GLY A 241 -32.29 18.54 21.32
CA GLY A 241 -32.49 19.98 21.23
C GLY A 241 -33.91 20.29 20.77
N VAL A 242 -34.67 21.05 21.56
CA VAL A 242 -36.02 21.51 21.22
C VAL A 242 -35.94 22.90 20.61
N LEU A 243 -36.57 23.09 19.45
CA LEU A 243 -36.70 24.38 18.79
C LEU A 243 -38.16 24.82 18.81
N ALA A 244 -38.56 25.54 19.86
CA ALA A 244 -39.90 26.13 19.99
C ALA A 244 -39.83 27.66 19.90
N ARG A 245 -40.63 28.29 19.03
CA ARG A 245 -40.69 29.76 18.87
C ARG A 245 -42.08 30.23 18.47
N ASP A 246 -42.42 31.46 18.84
CA ASP A 246 -43.63 32.14 18.33
C ASP A 246 -43.61 32.28 16.81
N ALA A 247 -44.80 32.41 16.22
CA ALA A 247 -44.96 32.48 14.76
C ALA A 247 -44.20 33.64 14.09
N SER A 248 -43.90 34.71 14.84
CA SER A 248 -43.08 35.85 14.41
C SER A 248 -41.58 35.52 14.25
N ASN A 249 -41.10 34.43 14.84
CA ASN A 249 -39.69 34.02 14.82
C ASN A 249 -39.47 32.66 14.09
N ALA A 250 -40.43 32.24 13.27
CA ALA A 250 -40.39 30.96 12.54
C ALA A 250 -39.24 30.86 11.50
N ASP A 251 -38.64 31.98 11.10
CA ASP A 251 -37.50 32.02 10.18
C ASP A 251 -36.24 31.36 10.77
N PHE A 252 -36.03 31.43 12.09
CA PHE A 252 -34.92 30.75 12.77
C PHE A 252 -35.00 29.23 12.58
N ILE A 253 -36.18 28.64 12.83
CA ILE A 253 -36.44 27.21 12.63
C ILE A 253 -36.32 26.86 11.14
N THR A 254 -36.82 27.74 10.26
CA THR A 254 -36.74 27.58 8.80
C THR A 254 -35.30 27.69 8.27
N TRP A 255 -34.39 28.35 8.98
CA TRP A 255 -32.95 28.35 8.70
C TRP A 255 -32.27 27.06 9.19
N VAL A 256 -32.50 26.62 10.43
CA VAL A 256 -31.90 25.38 10.97
C VAL A 256 -32.29 24.15 10.13
N ARG A 257 -33.52 24.10 9.62
CA ARG A 257 -34.00 23.06 8.68
C ARG A 257 -33.22 22.93 7.38
N LYS A 258 -32.46 23.96 6.99
CA LYS A 258 -31.60 23.95 5.79
C LYS A 258 -30.18 23.47 6.09
N ILE A 259 -29.84 23.28 7.37
CA ILE A 259 -28.55 22.72 7.79
C ILE A 259 -28.63 21.21 7.66
N ASN A 260 -27.81 20.63 6.77
CA ASN A 260 -27.72 19.19 6.60
C ASN A 260 -27.36 18.48 7.92
N PRO A 261 -27.84 17.24 8.17
CA PRO A 261 -27.27 16.35 9.18
C PRO A 261 -25.74 16.23 9.06
N GLU A 262 -25.08 15.76 10.11
CA GLU A 262 -23.63 15.73 10.30
C GLU A 262 -22.89 17.10 10.25
N SER A 263 -23.58 18.20 9.95
CA SER A 263 -23.02 19.55 10.12
C SER A 263 -22.63 19.80 11.57
N LEU A 264 -21.51 20.47 11.78
CA LEU A 264 -21.03 20.86 13.11
C LEU A 264 -21.67 22.19 13.51
N VAL A 265 -22.33 22.21 14.66
CA VAL A 265 -23.02 23.38 15.23
C VAL A 265 -22.56 23.64 16.66
N GLN A 266 -22.63 24.91 17.08
CA GLN A 266 -22.56 25.32 18.47
C GLN A 266 -23.97 25.73 18.91
N ILE A 267 -24.44 25.12 19.99
CA ILE A 267 -25.77 25.28 20.55
C ILE A 267 -25.62 26.03 21.87
N THR A 268 -26.47 27.03 22.11
CA THR A 268 -26.73 27.55 23.46
C THR A 268 -28.21 27.35 23.76
N GLY A 269 -28.53 26.87 24.96
CA GLY A 269 -29.92 26.67 25.38
C GLY A 269 -30.06 26.38 26.87
N ILE A 270 -31.30 26.28 27.33
CA ILE A 270 -31.63 26.02 28.74
C ILE A 270 -31.93 24.53 28.94
N LEU A 271 -31.27 23.90 29.91
CA LEU A 271 -31.49 22.50 30.26
C LEU A 271 -32.87 22.30 30.91
N LYS A 272 -33.67 21.34 30.42
CA LYS A 272 -35.02 21.01 30.88
C LYS A 272 -35.21 19.51 31.09
N SER A 273 -36.14 19.14 31.97
CA SER A 273 -36.67 17.77 31.99
C SER A 273 -37.66 17.61 30.84
N PRO A 274 -37.57 16.56 30.01
CA PRO A 274 -38.58 16.27 29.00
C PRO A 274 -39.87 15.72 29.67
N PRO A 275 -41.02 15.72 28.97
CA PRO A 275 -42.26 15.12 29.48
C PRO A 275 -42.21 13.59 29.60
N GLU A 276 -41.43 12.93 28.73
CA GLU A 276 -41.17 11.48 28.75
C GLU A 276 -39.68 11.22 28.43
N PRO A 277 -39.07 10.12 28.93
CA PRO A 277 -37.68 9.79 28.64
C PRO A 277 -37.39 9.59 27.14
N ILE A 278 -36.43 10.33 26.61
CA ILE A 278 -36.11 10.41 25.18
C ILE A 278 -35.29 9.19 24.75
N ARG A 279 -35.99 8.14 24.30
CA ARG A 279 -35.40 6.84 23.93
C ARG A 279 -34.40 6.87 22.76
N SER A 280 -34.34 7.97 22.01
CA SER A 280 -33.39 8.19 20.89
C SER A 280 -32.12 8.93 21.28
N ALA A 281 -32.03 9.44 22.51
CA ALA A 281 -30.84 10.10 23.08
C ALA A 281 -30.11 9.15 24.04
N THR A 282 -28.82 9.38 24.31
CA THR A 282 -28.15 8.72 25.45
C THR A 282 -28.52 9.38 26.77
N HIS A 283 -28.63 10.71 26.75
CA HIS A 283 -29.16 11.52 27.85
C HIS A 283 -30.67 11.59 27.70
N SER A 284 -31.36 10.53 28.16
CA SER A 284 -32.81 10.38 27.98
C SER A 284 -33.63 11.28 28.90
N ASN A 285 -33.03 11.79 29.98
CA ASN A 285 -33.73 12.43 31.09
C ASN A 285 -33.62 13.97 31.06
N VAL A 286 -32.93 14.52 30.07
CA VAL A 286 -32.80 15.97 29.83
C VAL A 286 -32.99 16.30 28.36
N GLU A 287 -33.48 17.50 28.10
CA GLU A 287 -33.47 18.14 26.78
C GLU A 287 -32.99 19.59 26.90
N VAL A 288 -32.59 20.17 25.78
CA VAL A 288 -32.09 21.54 25.70
C VAL A 288 -33.12 22.38 24.93
N ASP A 289 -33.75 23.35 25.60
CA ASP A 289 -34.52 24.39 24.91
C ASP A 289 -33.55 25.33 24.21
N VAL A 290 -33.44 25.20 22.90
CA VAL A 290 -32.38 25.83 22.12
C VAL A 290 -32.66 27.32 21.98
N VAL A 291 -31.82 28.14 22.63
CA VAL A 291 -31.84 29.61 22.55
C VAL A 291 -31.19 30.09 21.25
N SER A 292 -30.04 29.52 20.86
CA SER A 292 -29.37 29.82 19.59
C SER A 292 -28.66 28.61 18.97
N VAL A 293 -28.53 28.65 17.64
CA VAL A 293 -27.75 27.68 16.83
C VAL A 293 -26.78 28.46 15.96
N HIS A 294 -25.48 28.19 16.10
CA HIS A 294 -24.42 28.74 15.26
C HIS A 294 -23.83 27.63 14.40
N LEU A 295 -23.82 27.81 13.09
CA LEU A 295 -23.22 26.85 12.15
C LEU A 295 -21.70 27.01 12.16
N VAL A 296 -20.99 26.01 12.71
CA VAL A 296 -19.52 26.01 12.78
C VAL A 296 -18.93 25.49 11.46
N ASN A 297 -19.50 24.42 10.89
CA ASN A 297 -19.10 23.92 9.57
C ASN A 297 -20.23 23.07 8.94
N PRO A 298 -20.76 23.42 7.75
CA PRO A 298 -21.77 22.61 7.05
C PRO A 298 -21.23 21.27 6.55
N ALA A 299 -22.03 20.22 6.67
CA ALA A 299 -21.85 19.00 5.92
C ALA A 299 -22.43 19.15 4.50
N GLN A 300 -21.79 18.51 3.52
CA GLN A 300 -22.20 18.49 2.11
C GLN A 300 -22.05 17.07 1.56
N ASN A 301 -22.85 16.73 0.54
CA ASN A 301 -22.73 15.52 -0.27
C ASN A 301 -22.57 14.21 0.54
N LEU A 302 -23.39 14.05 1.60
CA LEU A 302 -23.35 12.84 2.43
C LEU A 302 -23.75 11.60 1.63
N PRO A 303 -22.94 10.51 1.64
CA PRO A 303 -23.27 9.28 0.94
C PRO A 303 -24.33 8.42 1.64
N PHE A 304 -24.60 8.66 2.93
CA PHE A 304 -25.70 8.09 3.70
C PHE A 304 -25.98 8.90 4.98
N SER A 305 -27.05 8.59 5.71
CA SER A 305 -27.29 9.14 7.05
C SER A 305 -26.60 8.29 8.12
N ASN A 306 -25.86 8.92 9.05
CA ASN A 306 -25.22 8.18 10.14
C ASN A 306 -26.22 7.68 11.21
N TYR A 307 -27.42 8.27 11.28
CA TYR A 307 -28.54 7.80 12.12
C TYR A 307 -29.23 6.55 11.55
N LYS A 308 -29.10 6.31 10.24
CA LYS A 308 -29.58 5.09 9.55
C LYS A 308 -28.51 4.63 8.53
N PRO A 309 -27.38 4.09 9.01
CA PRO A 309 -26.26 3.71 8.15
C PRO A 309 -26.62 2.47 7.31
N PRO A 310 -26.04 2.31 6.11
CA PRO A 310 -26.30 1.16 5.26
C PRO A 310 -25.73 -0.12 5.89
N GLU A 311 -26.48 -1.22 5.81
CA GLU A 311 -26.07 -2.52 6.33
C GLU A 311 -24.80 -3.03 5.65
N THR A 312 -24.65 -2.81 4.34
CA THR A 312 -23.54 -3.36 3.57
C THR A 312 -22.18 -2.77 3.97
N LEU A 313 -21.25 -3.66 4.33
CA LEU A 313 -19.88 -3.33 4.70
C LEU A 313 -19.21 -2.41 3.67
N ARG A 314 -19.35 -2.72 2.37
CA ARG A 314 -18.75 -1.95 1.26
C ARG A 314 -19.17 -0.47 1.28
N ASN A 315 -20.45 -0.17 1.49
CA ASN A 315 -20.94 1.21 1.48
C ASN A 315 -20.41 1.98 2.70
N ARG A 316 -20.32 1.33 3.87
CA ARG A 316 -19.73 1.90 5.08
C ARG A 316 -18.23 2.16 4.94
N MET A 317 -17.48 1.21 4.35
CA MET A 317 -16.04 1.36 4.11
C MET A 317 -15.72 2.42 3.06
N ASN A 318 -16.49 2.51 1.97
CA ASN A 318 -16.33 3.56 0.95
C ASN A 318 -16.41 4.99 1.53
N ALA A 319 -17.09 5.17 2.66
CA ALA A 319 -17.20 6.44 3.39
C ALA A 319 -16.78 6.28 4.86
N ARG A 320 -15.66 5.58 5.12
CA ARG A 320 -15.25 5.20 6.48
C ARG A 320 -15.18 6.36 7.48
N ILE A 321 -14.81 7.58 7.06
CA ILE A 321 -14.81 8.80 7.90
C ILE A 321 -16.21 9.17 8.43
N LEU A 322 -17.28 8.79 7.74
CA LEU A 322 -18.65 8.97 8.19
C LEU A 322 -19.08 7.80 9.10
N ASP A 323 -18.87 6.55 8.67
CA ASP A 323 -19.21 5.36 9.48
C ASP A 323 -18.49 5.36 10.84
N LEU A 324 -17.21 5.76 10.89
CA LEU A 324 -16.44 5.87 12.14
C LEU A 324 -17.04 6.85 13.16
N ARG A 325 -17.95 7.75 12.76
CA ARG A 325 -18.65 8.66 13.68
C ARG A 325 -19.82 7.99 14.38
N HIS A 326 -20.32 6.85 13.91
CA HIS A 326 -21.40 6.10 14.56
C HIS A 326 -21.01 5.74 16.00
N PRO A 327 -21.88 5.94 17.03
CA PRO A 327 -21.55 5.66 18.42
C PRO A 327 -20.91 4.29 18.67
N SER A 328 -21.43 3.23 18.05
CA SER A 328 -20.85 1.88 18.16
C SER A 328 -19.44 1.74 17.57
N ASN A 329 -19.06 2.52 16.54
CA ASN A 329 -17.66 2.57 16.08
C ASN A 329 -16.80 3.38 17.06
N GLN A 330 -17.30 4.50 17.58
CA GLN A 330 -16.61 5.31 18.58
C GLN A 330 -16.30 4.52 19.88
N ALA A 331 -17.21 3.63 20.27
CA ALA A 331 -17.01 2.66 21.35
C ALA A 331 -16.04 1.52 20.95
N LEU A 332 -16.19 0.94 19.75
CA LEU A 332 -15.32 -0.12 19.24
C LEU A 332 -13.84 0.29 19.21
N PHE A 333 -13.54 1.52 18.78
CA PHE A 333 -12.15 2.00 18.74
C PHE A 333 -11.59 2.43 20.11
N ARG A 334 -12.45 2.79 21.08
CA ARG A 334 -12.04 2.87 22.51
C ARG A 334 -11.66 1.48 23.03
N VAL A 335 -12.44 0.45 22.75
CA VAL A 335 -12.12 -0.94 23.12
C VAL A 335 -10.83 -1.43 22.45
N ARG A 336 -10.61 -1.17 21.16
CA ARG A 336 -9.32 -1.48 20.50
C ARG A 336 -8.14 -0.79 21.19
N SER A 337 -8.28 0.49 21.55
CA SER A 337 -7.25 1.24 22.28
C SER A 337 -7.03 0.72 23.71
N MET A 338 -8.08 0.19 24.35
CA MET A 338 -8.03 -0.45 25.66
C MET A 338 -7.23 -1.76 25.60
N VAL A 339 -7.44 -2.61 24.59
CA VAL A 339 -6.65 -3.84 24.37
C VAL A 339 -5.16 -3.53 24.22
N SER A 340 -4.79 -2.55 23.38
CA SER A 340 -3.39 -2.15 23.20
C SER A 340 -2.75 -1.55 24.47
N ARG A 341 -3.55 -0.92 25.34
CA ARG A 341 -3.06 -0.41 26.63
C ARG A 341 -2.85 -1.56 27.63
N ILE A 342 -3.79 -2.49 27.73
CA ILE A 342 -3.66 -3.66 28.60
C ILE A 342 -2.44 -4.50 28.18
N PHE A 343 -2.23 -4.73 26.89
CA PHE A 343 -1.04 -5.46 26.39
C PHE A 343 0.27 -4.83 26.87
N ARG A 344 0.43 -3.51 26.71
CA ARG A 344 1.60 -2.77 27.21
C ARG A 344 1.73 -2.89 28.73
N ASN A 345 0.70 -2.48 29.47
CA ASN A 345 0.71 -2.48 30.94
C ASN A 345 1.07 -3.86 31.52
N THR A 346 0.39 -4.92 31.06
CA THR A 346 0.60 -6.28 31.57
C THR A 346 2.01 -6.82 31.28
N LEU A 347 2.64 -6.44 30.17
CA LEU A 347 4.01 -6.88 29.86
C LEU A 347 5.07 -6.01 30.56
N GLU A 348 4.87 -4.69 30.66
CA GLU A 348 5.73 -3.79 31.46
C GLU A 348 5.74 -4.19 32.94
N GLU A 349 4.57 -4.54 33.51
CA GLU A 349 4.43 -5.05 34.89
C GLU A 349 5.13 -6.41 35.10
N GLN A 350 5.46 -7.14 34.02
CA GLN A 350 6.20 -8.41 34.03
C GLN A 350 7.65 -8.28 33.53
N GLY A 351 8.16 -7.04 33.44
CA GLY A 351 9.55 -6.72 33.14
C GLY A 351 9.93 -6.79 31.66
N PHE A 352 8.97 -6.78 30.73
CA PHE A 352 9.26 -6.71 29.29
C PHE A 352 9.59 -5.27 28.85
N VAL A 353 10.48 -5.14 27.87
CA VAL A 353 10.86 -3.86 27.24
C VAL A 353 10.11 -3.65 25.92
N GLU A 354 9.52 -2.47 25.69
CA GLU A 354 8.97 -2.12 24.38
C GLU A 354 10.10 -1.85 23.37
N ILE A 355 10.10 -2.56 22.24
CA ILE A 355 11.03 -2.39 21.13
C ILE A 355 10.31 -1.91 19.87
N ASN A 356 11.03 -1.25 18.97
CA ASN A 356 10.49 -0.84 17.66
C ASN A 356 11.44 -1.33 16.56
N THR A 357 10.97 -2.23 15.71
CA THR A 357 11.80 -2.93 14.72
C THR A 357 11.59 -2.39 13.29
N PRO A 358 12.62 -2.38 12.43
CA PRO A 358 12.49 -1.86 11.07
C PRO A 358 11.54 -2.71 10.22
N LYS A 359 10.56 -2.07 9.58
CA LYS A 359 9.58 -2.76 8.71
C LYS A 359 10.01 -2.88 7.26
N LEU A 360 11.29 -2.59 6.97
CA LEU A 360 11.94 -2.79 5.67
C LEU A 360 13.11 -3.74 5.86
N GLN A 361 13.06 -4.91 5.20
CA GLN A 361 14.08 -5.96 5.27
C GLN A 361 14.82 -6.11 3.93
N PRO A 362 16.09 -6.61 3.94
CA PRO A 362 16.88 -6.79 2.72
C PRO A 362 16.42 -7.97 1.86
N ALA A 363 15.88 -9.01 2.49
CA ALA A 363 15.46 -10.27 1.89
C ALA A 363 13.98 -10.59 2.19
N ALA A 364 13.47 -11.68 1.61
CA ALA A 364 12.18 -12.26 1.95
C ALA A 364 12.41 -13.32 3.04
N THR A 365 12.13 -12.98 4.30
CA THR A 365 12.64 -13.71 5.48
C THR A 365 11.73 -14.84 5.98
N GLU A 366 10.46 -14.87 5.58
CA GLU A 366 9.51 -15.93 5.93
C GLU A 366 9.30 -16.86 4.71
N SER A 367 9.27 -18.17 4.97
CA SER A 367 9.46 -19.24 3.99
C SER A 367 8.47 -19.22 2.82
N GLY A 368 8.96 -18.93 1.61
CA GLY A 368 8.25 -19.14 0.33
C GLY A 368 7.00 -18.29 0.09
N ALA A 369 6.63 -17.42 1.03
CA ALA A 369 5.39 -16.67 1.02
C ALA A 369 5.40 -15.49 0.02
N ALA A 370 4.22 -14.92 -0.21
CA ALA A 370 4.11 -13.68 -0.97
C ALA A 370 4.59 -12.50 -0.10
N VAL A 371 5.55 -11.72 -0.61
CA VAL A 371 6.10 -10.53 0.07
C VAL A 371 5.86 -9.26 -0.73
N PHE A 372 5.62 -8.14 -0.04
CA PHE A 372 5.54 -6.82 -0.68
C PHE A 372 6.94 -6.26 -0.94
N ALA A 373 7.38 -6.27 -2.20
CA ALA A 373 8.62 -5.63 -2.63
C ALA A 373 8.46 -4.10 -2.76
N VAL A 374 9.48 -3.35 -2.33
CA VAL A 374 9.56 -1.89 -2.35
C VAL A 374 10.81 -1.46 -3.11
N ASN A 375 10.69 -0.46 -3.99
CA ASN A 375 11.86 0.19 -4.59
C ASN A 375 12.49 1.14 -3.56
N TYR A 376 13.66 0.76 -3.06
CA TYR A 376 14.38 1.44 -1.99
C TYR A 376 15.68 2.03 -2.55
N PHE A 377 15.57 3.21 -3.20
CA PHE A 377 16.69 3.88 -3.87
C PHE A 377 17.36 3.04 -4.98
N GLY A 378 16.55 2.39 -5.83
CA GLY A 378 17.02 1.59 -6.98
C GLY A 378 17.45 0.16 -6.67
N ARG A 379 17.61 -0.19 -5.38
CA ARG A 379 17.66 -1.58 -4.89
C ARG A 379 16.26 -1.99 -4.40
N ARG A 380 16.03 -3.30 -4.24
CA ARG A 380 14.80 -3.81 -3.61
C ARG A 380 14.98 -3.86 -2.09
N ALA A 381 13.88 -3.61 -1.39
CA ALA A 381 13.65 -4.01 0.00
C ALA A 381 12.27 -4.68 0.09
N PHE A 382 11.94 -5.30 1.21
CA PHE A 382 10.66 -5.98 1.41
C PHE A 382 9.97 -5.48 2.70
N LEU A 383 8.64 -5.43 2.72
CA LEU A 383 7.90 -5.15 3.96
C LEU A 383 7.89 -6.39 4.85
N ALA A 384 8.22 -6.21 6.13
CA ALA A 384 8.35 -7.29 7.09
C ALA A 384 7.01 -8.01 7.37
N GLN A 385 7.00 -9.33 7.22
CA GLN A 385 5.79 -10.15 7.44
C GLN A 385 5.45 -10.37 8.93
N SER A 386 6.41 -10.11 9.81
CA SER A 386 6.31 -10.02 11.26
C SER A 386 7.60 -9.37 11.80
N PRO A 387 7.69 -8.96 13.07
CA PRO A 387 8.96 -8.60 13.69
C PRO A 387 9.80 -9.81 14.14
N GLN A 388 9.46 -11.05 13.72
CA GLN A 388 9.94 -12.30 14.33
C GLN A 388 11.46 -12.47 14.34
N LEU A 389 12.20 -12.03 13.33
CA LEU A 389 13.67 -12.08 13.37
C LEU A 389 14.23 -11.13 14.43
N ALA A 390 13.89 -9.84 14.31
CA ALA A 390 14.41 -8.77 15.16
C ALA A 390 14.06 -8.91 16.65
N LYS A 391 12.93 -9.54 17.00
CA LYS A 391 12.61 -9.83 18.41
C LYS A 391 13.39 -11.01 18.99
N GLN A 392 13.84 -11.97 18.17
CA GLN A 392 14.78 -13.02 18.61
C GLN A 392 16.22 -12.47 18.71
N GLU A 393 16.64 -11.63 17.75
CA GLU A 393 17.90 -10.87 17.80
C GLU A 393 18.01 -10.03 19.08
N ALA A 394 16.91 -9.40 19.52
CA ALA A 394 16.85 -8.68 20.80
C ALA A 394 17.01 -9.59 22.03
N ILE A 395 16.53 -10.83 22.00
CA ILE A 395 16.73 -11.79 23.10
C ILE A 395 18.17 -12.32 23.14
N SER A 396 18.84 -12.47 21.99
CA SER A 396 20.29 -12.69 21.93
C SER A 396 21.08 -11.49 22.46
N ALA A 397 20.62 -10.26 22.20
CA ALA A 397 21.23 -9.01 22.69
C ALA A 397 20.88 -8.68 24.17
N ASP A 398 20.76 -9.69 25.03
CA ASP A 398 20.54 -9.59 26.49
C ASP A 398 19.30 -8.79 26.97
N PHE A 399 18.34 -8.43 26.10
CA PHE A 399 17.13 -7.72 26.56
C PHE A 399 16.20 -8.59 27.43
N GLY A 400 16.34 -9.91 27.39
CA GLY A 400 15.66 -10.89 28.26
C GLY A 400 14.16 -11.09 27.98
N ARG A 401 13.39 -10.00 27.86
CA ARG A 401 11.93 -9.99 27.58
C ARG A 401 11.57 -8.76 26.77
N VAL A 402 10.99 -8.93 25.58
CA VAL A 402 10.65 -7.83 24.66
C VAL A 402 9.24 -7.92 24.08
N PHE A 403 8.63 -6.77 23.80
CA PHE A 403 7.37 -6.69 23.05
C PHE A 403 7.36 -5.54 22.04
N GLU A 404 6.50 -5.65 21.03
CA GLU A 404 6.25 -4.58 20.06
C GLU A 404 4.76 -4.47 19.71
N ILE A 405 4.26 -3.23 19.59
CA ILE A 405 2.94 -2.95 19.00
C ILE A 405 3.18 -2.24 17.66
N GLY A 406 3.07 -2.96 16.54
CA GLY A 406 3.53 -2.47 15.24
C GLY A 406 2.68 -2.91 14.04
N PRO A 407 2.87 -2.27 12.86
CA PRO A 407 2.23 -2.72 11.62
C PRO A 407 2.89 -4.01 11.12
N VAL A 408 2.05 -4.94 10.66
CA VAL A 408 2.44 -6.26 10.15
C VAL A 408 1.79 -6.50 8.80
N PHE A 409 2.54 -7.08 7.86
CA PHE A 409 2.17 -7.15 6.44
C PHE A 409 2.01 -8.59 5.94
N ARG A 410 0.96 -8.85 5.14
CA ARG A 410 0.69 -10.16 4.53
C ARG A 410 0.30 -9.92 3.07
N ALA A 411 1.09 -10.42 2.11
CA ALA A 411 0.91 -10.12 0.69
C ALA A 411 0.17 -11.23 -0.09
N GLU A 412 -0.30 -12.25 0.61
CA GLU A 412 -1.17 -13.29 0.11
C GLU A 412 -2.46 -12.66 -0.46
N ASN A 413 -2.87 -13.07 -1.67
CA ASN A 413 -4.04 -12.52 -2.35
C ASN A 413 -5.36 -13.08 -1.80
N SER A 414 -5.53 -13.04 -0.48
CA SER A 414 -6.66 -13.58 0.26
C SER A 414 -7.62 -12.46 0.68
N ASN A 415 -8.83 -12.49 0.12
CA ASN A 415 -9.86 -11.47 0.39
C ASN A 415 -11.09 -12.09 1.10
N THR A 416 -10.87 -12.71 2.26
CA THR A 416 -11.92 -13.27 3.12
C THR A 416 -12.40 -12.24 4.14
N HIS A 417 -13.23 -12.65 5.11
CA HIS A 417 -13.63 -11.85 6.28
C HIS A 417 -12.65 -11.97 7.48
N ARG A 418 -11.61 -12.82 7.38
CA ARG A 418 -10.61 -13.09 8.45
C ARG A 418 -9.22 -12.47 8.18
N HIS A 419 -9.00 -11.93 6.97
CA HIS A 419 -7.68 -11.49 6.49
C HIS A 419 -7.64 -10.00 6.12
N LEU A 420 -6.48 -9.40 6.41
CA LEU A 420 -6.04 -8.06 6.03
C LEU A 420 -4.63 -8.17 5.47
N THR A 421 -4.23 -7.28 4.57
CA THR A 421 -2.86 -7.21 4.04
C THR A 421 -1.93 -6.29 4.86
N GLU A 422 -2.51 -5.46 5.71
CA GLU A 422 -1.85 -4.61 6.72
C GLU A 422 -2.73 -4.63 7.98
N TYR A 423 -2.17 -5.04 9.12
CA TYR A 423 -2.85 -5.09 10.43
C TYR A 423 -1.89 -4.70 11.56
N THR A 424 -2.37 -4.59 12.80
CA THR A 424 -1.50 -4.34 13.97
C THR A 424 -1.18 -5.64 14.69
N GLY A 425 0.10 -5.99 14.72
CA GLY A 425 0.62 -7.04 15.58
C GLY A 425 0.76 -6.55 17.02
N LEU A 426 0.45 -7.44 17.95
CA LEU A 426 0.93 -7.41 19.34
C LEU A 426 1.93 -8.55 19.43
N ASP A 427 3.21 -8.24 19.41
CA ASP A 427 4.29 -9.24 19.34
C ASP A 427 5.07 -9.27 20.64
N LEU A 428 5.47 -10.46 21.07
CA LEU A 428 6.38 -10.65 22.21
C LEU A 428 7.35 -11.81 21.96
N GLU A 429 8.49 -11.77 22.65
CA GLU A 429 9.52 -12.81 22.71
C GLU A 429 10.24 -12.70 24.07
N MET A 430 10.65 -13.81 24.66
CA MET A 430 11.37 -13.86 25.94
C MET A 430 12.32 -15.04 26.02
N ALA A 431 13.44 -14.87 26.73
CA ALA A 431 14.20 -15.99 27.26
C ALA A 431 13.30 -16.80 28.24
N ILE A 432 13.40 -18.13 28.19
CA ILE A 432 12.64 -19.05 29.04
C ILE A 432 13.57 -19.82 29.96
N ASP A 433 13.11 -20.07 31.19
CA ASP A 433 13.90 -20.82 32.18
C ASP A 433 13.73 -22.35 32.01
N THR A 434 12.56 -22.79 31.54
CA THR A 434 12.18 -24.21 31.46
C THR A 434 11.44 -24.60 30.18
N ASP A 435 10.36 -23.90 29.82
CA ASP A 435 9.48 -24.28 28.70
C ASP A 435 8.63 -23.12 28.17
N TYR A 436 8.20 -23.21 26.91
CA TYR A 436 7.34 -22.20 26.26
C TYR A 436 5.95 -22.07 26.88
N HIS A 437 5.52 -22.99 27.75
CA HIS A 437 4.34 -22.79 28.60
C HIS A 437 4.44 -21.54 29.50
N GLU A 438 5.65 -21.04 29.77
CA GLU A 438 5.86 -19.72 30.39
C GLU A 438 5.23 -18.59 29.55
N VAL A 439 5.40 -18.63 28.22
CA VAL A 439 4.82 -17.66 27.29
C VAL A 439 3.30 -17.76 27.24
N ILE A 440 2.75 -18.99 27.28
CA ILE A 440 1.30 -19.22 27.33
C ILE A 440 0.70 -18.53 28.58
N GLN A 441 1.37 -18.62 29.73
CA GLN A 441 0.92 -17.97 30.98
C GLN A 441 0.84 -16.43 30.86
N PHE A 442 1.85 -15.77 30.27
CA PHE A 442 1.80 -14.31 30.09
C PHE A 442 0.68 -13.87 29.13
N ILE A 443 0.44 -14.63 28.07
CA ILE A 443 -0.65 -14.34 27.12
C ILE A 443 -2.02 -14.61 27.76
N ASP A 444 -2.14 -15.64 28.59
CA ASP A 444 -3.35 -15.95 29.35
C ASP A 444 -3.72 -14.84 30.35
N ILE A 445 -2.74 -14.32 31.11
CA ILE A 445 -2.93 -13.16 32.00
C ILE A 445 -3.42 -11.94 31.21
N PHE A 446 -2.75 -11.61 30.10
CA PHE A 446 -3.12 -10.49 29.23
C PHE A 446 -4.56 -10.64 28.67
N LEU A 447 -4.89 -11.80 28.10
CA LEU A 447 -6.19 -12.03 27.47
C LEU A 447 -7.31 -12.04 28.52
N LYS A 448 -7.11 -12.67 29.69
CA LYS A 448 -8.09 -12.62 30.78
C LYS A 448 -8.33 -11.20 31.27
N GLU A 449 -7.30 -10.36 31.35
CA GLU A 449 -7.49 -8.97 31.79
C GLU A 449 -8.17 -8.09 30.73
N VAL A 450 -7.90 -8.35 29.44
CA VAL A 450 -8.71 -7.82 28.33
C VAL A 450 -10.18 -8.24 28.48
N PHE A 451 -10.46 -9.52 28.74
CA PHE A 451 -11.84 -10.01 28.87
C PHE A 451 -12.54 -9.37 30.09
N ARG A 452 -11.91 -9.36 31.27
CA ARG A 452 -12.46 -8.71 32.47
C ARG A 452 -12.75 -7.22 32.22
N THR A 453 -11.78 -6.47 31.68
CA THR A 453 -11.95 -5.02 31.47
C THR A 453 -13.00 -4.71 30.40
N VAL A 454 -13.00 -5.41 29.26
CA VAL A 454 -13.92 -5.13 28.16
C VAL A 454 -15.35 -5.54 28.50
N TYR A 455 -15.57 -6.66 29.21
CA TYR A 455 -16.91 -7.07 29.61
C TYR A 455 -17.48 -6.28 30.81
N ALA A 456 -16.63 -5.53 31.54
CA ALA A 456 -17.04 -4.51 32.51
C ALA A 456 -17.25 -3.11 31.88
N SER A 457 -16.89 -2.90 30.61
CA SER A 457 -16.94 -1.58 29.96
C SER A 457 -18.35 -1.14 29.55
N ARG A 458 -18.61 0.18 29.57
CA ARG A 458 -19.86 0.76 29.03
C ARG A 458 -19.89 0.72 27.50
N GLU A 459 -18.72 0.79 26.90
CA GLU A 459 -18.48 0.73 25.46
C GLU A 459 -19.09 -0.54 24.84
N LEU A 460 -19.02 -1.69 25.54
CA LEU A 460 -19.63 -2.95 25.08
C LEU A 460 -21.15 -2.85 24.89
N GLU A 461 -21.87 -2.11 25.74
CA GLU A 461 -23.31 -1.87 25.57
C GLU A 461 -23.62 -1.08 24.29
N VAL A 462 -22.76 -0.12 23.94
CA VAL A 462 -22.91 0.72 22.73
C VAL A 462 -22.53 -0.06 21.47
N ILE A 463 -21.57 -0.99 21.56
CA ILE A 463 -21.20 -1.92 20.49
C ILE A 463 -22.34 -2.91 20.23
N ARG A 464 -22.88 -3.55 21.28
CA ARG A 464 -23.94 -4.57 21.19
C ARG A 464 -25.25 -4.08 20.56
N LYS A 465 -25.53 -2.77 20.60
CA LYS A 465 -26.65 -2.15 19.87
C LYS A 465 -26.54 -2.24 18.34
N ARG A 466 -25.35 -2.50 17.79
CA ARG A 466 -25.10 -2.63 16.33
C ARG A 466 -24.55 -4.00 15.93
N TRP A 467 -23.78 -4.64 16.81
CA TRP A 467 -23.30 -6.01 16.67
C TRP A 467 -23.72 -6.82 17.90
N PRO A 468 -24.95 -7.38 17.92
CA PRO A 468 -25.37 -8.27 19.00
C PRO A 468 -24.42 -9.48 19.05
N SER A 469 -23.87 -9.74 20.23
CA SER A 469 -22.93 -10.84 20.47
C SER A 469 -23.43 -11.73 21.60
N GLY A 470 -23.20 -13.03 21.47
CA GLY A 470 -23.59 -14.03 22.46
C GLY A 470 -22.87 -13.87 23.80
N GLU A 471 -23.22 -14.75 24.73
CA GLU A 471 -22.44 -14.92 25.96
C GLU A 471 -20.99 -15.30 25.61
N PHE A 472 -20.03 -14.74 26.33
CA PHE A 472 -18.61 -15.05 26.20
C PHE A 472 -18.10 -15.54 27.55
N LYS A 473 -17.42 -16.68 27.57
CA LYS A 473 -16.85 -17.28 28.77
C LYS A 473 -15.40 -17.65 28.53
N TRP A 474 -14.59 -17.37 29.52
CA TRP A 474 -13.31 -18.00 29.75
C TRP A 474 -13.40 -18.78 31.06
N LEU A 475 -12.49 -19.72 31.27
CA LEU A 475 -12.28 -20.36 32.57
C LEU A 475 -11.11 -19.67 33.27
N GLU A 476 -11.03 -19.76 34.60
CA GLU A 476 -9.90 -19.17 35.34
C GLU A 476 -8.65 -20.07 35.27
N GLU A 477 -8.83 -21.38 35.07
CA GLU A 477 -7.82 -22.31 34.55
C GLU A 477 -8.14 -22.57 33.07
N THR A 478 -7.23 -22.20 32.15
CA THR A 478 -7.50 -22.24 30.70
C THR A 478 -7.19 -23.62 30.13
N PRO A 479 -8.08 -24.25 29.35
CA PRO A 479 -7.78 -25.53 28.70
C PRO A 479 -6.64 -25.38 27.70
N ILE A 480 -5.56 -26.12 27.95
CA ILE A 480 -4.48 -26.40 27.00
C ILE A 480 -4.73 -27.81 26.48
N ILE A 481 -5.02 -27.92 25.19
CA ILE A 481 -5.47 -29.15 24.54
C ILE A 481 -4.40 -29.57 23.53
N PRO A 482 -3.85 -30.80 23.57
CA PRO A 482 -2.94 -31.27 22.52
C PRO A 482 -3.63 -31.30 21.16
N PHE A 483 -2.90 -30.95 20.08
CA PHE A 483 -3.41 -30.96 18.71
C PHE A 483 -4.03 -32.30 18.33
N SER A 484 -3.40 -33.40 18.76
CA SER A 484 -3.92 -34.77 18.61
C SER A 484 -5.26 -35.02 19.33
N GLU A 485 -5.50 -34.42 20.51
CA GLU A 485 -6.82 -34.46 21.16
C GLU A 485 -7.84 -33.60 20.40
N GLY A 486 -7.45 -32.41 19.92
CA GLY A 486 -8.32 -31.56 19.10
C GLY A 486 -8.76 -32.23 17.80
N ILE A 487 -7.83 -32.90 17.10
CA ILE A 487 -8.11 -33.76 15.94
C ILE A 487 -9.02 -34.93 16.33
N GLN A 488 -8.77 -35.61 17.47
CA GLN A 488 -9.63 -36.70 17.90
C GLN A 488 -11.06 -36.22 18.22
N MET A 489 -11.23 -35.05 18.86
CA MET A 489 -12.55 -34.45 19.10
C MET A 489 -13.32 -34.18 17.79
N LEU A 490 -12.63 -33.76 16.72
CA LEU A 490 -13.24 -33.59 15.39
C LEU A 490 -13.59 -34.93 14.73
N ARG A 491 -12.74 -35.97 14.90
CA ARG A 491 -13.00 -37.33 14.40
C ARG A 491 -14.19 -37.99 15.12
N ASP A 492 -14.31 -37.78 16.42
CA ASP A 492 -15.45 -38.23 17.24
C ASP A 492 -16.76 -37.51 16.87
N ASP A 493 -16.68 -36.26 16.38
CA ASP A 493 -17.78 -35.50 15.76
C ASP A 493 -18.12 -35.98 14.32
N GLY A 494 -17.41 -37.00 13.82
CA GLY A 494 -17.64 -37.61 12.51
C GLY A 494 -16.97 -36.90 11.33
N ARG A 495 -15.94 -36.08 11.58
CA ARG A 495 -15.15 -35.42 10.53
C ARG A 495 -13.91 -36.23 10.15
N ASP A 496 -13.62 -36.25 8.86
CA ASP A 496 -12.35 -36.75 8.33
C ASP A 496 -11.35 -35.58 8.31
N VAL A 497 -10.32 -35.64 9.16
CA VAL A 497 -9.36 -34.55 9.37
C VAL A 497 -7.94 -35.12 9.48
N GLU A 498 -7.04 -34.57 8.68
CA GLU A 498 -5.63 -34.94 8.59
C GLU A 498 -4.81 -34.38 9.76
N GLU A 499 -3.72 -35.06 10.12
CA GLU A 499 -2.79 -34.61 11.17
C GLU A 499 -1.72 -33.63 10.64
N GLU A 500 -2.16 -32.68 9.82
CA GLU A 500 -1.30 -31.65 9.22
C GLU A 500 -1.77 -30.22 9.58
N ASP A 501 -3.02 -29.85 9.25
CA ASP A 501 -3.54 -28.48 9.45
C ASP A 501 -5.07 -28.50 9.69
N LEU A 502 -5.60 -27.47 10.35
CA LEU A 502 -7.03 -27.30 10.60
C LEU A 502 -7.66 -26.35 9.58
N SER A 503 -8.60 -26.84 8.77
CA SER A 503 -9.38 -25.95 7.91
C SER A 503 -10.27 -25.02 8.75
N THR A 504 -10.63 -23.83 8.25
CA THR A 504 -11.48 -22.90 9.01
C THR A 504 -12.83 -23.49 9.47
N PRO A 505 -13.54 -24.32 8.68
CA PRO A 505 -14.66 -25.12 9.18
C PRO A 505 -14.36 -26.03 10.38
N ASP A 506 -13.13 -26.54 10.49
CA ASP A 506 -12.67 -27.40 11.58
C ASP A 506 -12.24 -26.59 12.81
N GLU A 507 -11.52 -25.47 12.65
CA GLU A 507 -11.27 -24.50 13.75
C GLU A 507 -12.59 -24.11 14.44
N MET A 508 -13.60 -23.78 13.63
CA MET A 508 -14.90 -23.34 14.11
C MET A 508 -15.69 -24.47 14.78
N ARG A 509 -15.62 -25.71 14.28
CA ARG A 509 -16.29 -26.85 14.92
C ARG A 509 -15.55 -27.30 16.19
N LEU A 510 -14.22 -27.30 16.19
CA LEU A 510 -13.42 -27.56 17.39
C LEU A 510 -13.72 -26.55 18.50
N GLY A 511 -13.87 -25.26 18.16
CA GLY A 511 -14.32 -24.25 19.12
C GLY A 511 -15.72 -24.51 19.71
N GLN A 512 -16.65 -25.08 18.92
CA GLN A 512 -17.95 -25.50 19.42
C GLN A 512 -17.85 -26.74 20.31
N LEU A 513 -17.07 -27.75 19.91
CA LEU A 513 -16.82 -28.96 20.71
C LEU A 513 -16.12 -28.63 22.04
N VAL A 514 -15.18 -27.68 22.05
CA VAL A 514 -14.55 -27.15 23.27
C VAL A 514 -15.57 -26.40 24.14
N ARG A 515 -16.49 -25.64 23.55
CA ARG A 515 -17.60 -25.03 24.28
C ARG A 515 -18.59 -26.04 24.85
N GLU A 516 -18.88 -27.12 24.12
CA GLU A 516 -19.75 -28.22 24.53
C GLU A 516 -19.12 -29.05 25.67
N LYS A 517 -17.82 -29.35 25.58
CA LYS A 517 -17.06 -30.20 26.53
C LYS A 517 -16.56 -29.46 27.78
N TYR A 518 -16.02 -28.24 27.61
CA TYR A 518 -15.36 -27.46 28.68
C TYR A 518 -16.11 -26.17 29.05
N GLY A 519 -17.17 -25.79 28.33
CA GLY A 519 -17.96 -24.59 28.65
C GLY A 519 -17.32 -23.25 28.25
N THR A 520 -16.12 -23.25 27.67
CA THR A 520 -15.31 -22.05 27.36
C THR A 520 -15.45 -21.60 25.91
N ASP A 521 -15.28 -20.31 25.62
CA ASP A 521 -15.04 -19.76 24.28
C ASP A 521 -13.54 -19.55 23.98
N TYR A 522 -12.68 -19.75 24.98
CA TYR A 522 -11.26 -19.42 24.98
C TYR A 522 -10.44 -20.64 25.42
N TYR A 523 -9.47 -21.04 24.60
CA TYR A 523 -8.60 -22.20 24.81
C TYR A 523 -7.28 -22.07 24.03
N VAL A 524 -6.32 -22.92 24.40
CA VAL A 524 -5.03 -23.10 23.70
C VAL A 524 -5.00 -24.48 23.06
N LEU A 525 -4.52 -24.57 21.83
CA LEU A 525 -4.18 -25.83 21.17
C LEU A 525 -2.65 -25.93 21.11
N ASP A 526 -2.06 -27.00 21.66
CA ASP A 526 -0.61 -27.19 21.85
C ASP A 526 -0.09 -28.38 21.02
N LYS A 527 1.24 -28.52 20.87
CA LYS A 527 1.91 -29.61 20.14
C LYS A 527 1.49 -29.72 18.67
N PHE A 528 1.55 -28.61 17.93
CA PHE A 528 1.31 -28.63 16.48
C PHE A 528 2.33 -29.49 15.71
N PRO A 529 1.95 -30.10 14.57
CA PRO A 529 2.84 -30.94 13.77
C PRO A 529 3.91 -30.13 13.03
N ALA A 530 5.09 -30.72 12.84
CA ALA A 530 6.29 -30.02 12.37
C ALA A 530 6.29 -29.61 10.89
N ASN A 531 5.42 -30.20 10.07
CA ASN A 531 5.18 -29.80 8.67
C ASN A 531 4.39 -28.47 8.56
N ALA A 532 3.60 -28.11 9.57
CA ALA A 532 2.74 -26.93 9.57
C ALA A 532 3.39 -25.68 10.18
N ARG A 533 4.65 -25.76 10.64
CA ARG A 533 5.31 -24.68 11.40
C ARG A 533 6.56 -24.12 10.71
N PRO A 534 6.87 -22.81 10.90
CA PRO A 534 8.05 -22.20 10.29
C PRO A 534 9.37 -22.81 10.77
N PHE A 535 10.42 -22.69 9.93
CA PHE A 535 11.74 -23.29 10.15
C PHE A 535 12.38 -23.04 11.53
N TYR A 536 12.13 -21.87 12.13
CA TYR A 536 12.69 -21.47 13.43
C TYR A 536 12.00 -22.13 14.64
N THR A 537 10.96 -22.93 14.43
CA THR A 537 10.17 -23.56 15.51
C THR A 537 10.88 -24.80 16.04
N ALA A 538 11.10 -24.86 17.36
CA ALA A 538 11.71 -26.03 17.99
C ALA A 538 10.81 -27.26 17.91
N LYS A 539 11.40 -28.42 17.58
CA LYS A 539 10.71 -29.72 17.60
C LYS A 539 10.48 -30.16 19.05
N ASP A 540 9.52 -31.05 19.25
CA ASP A 540 9.40 -31.73 20.54
C ASP A 540 10.52 -32.78 20.68
N PRO A 541 11.25 -32.83 21.82
CA PRO A 541 12.34 -33.79 22.02
C PRO A 541 11.86 -35.23 22.27
N GLU A 542 10.59 -35.46 22.61
CA GLU A 542 10.05 -36.82 22.81
C GLU A 542 9.54 -37.44 21.49
N ASP A 543 8.87 -36.65 20.65
CA ASP A 543 8.45 -37.05 19.30
C ASP A 543 8.60 -35.88 18.30
N PRO A 544 9.64 -35.89 17.43
CA PRO A 544 9.91 -34.81 16.48
C PRO A 544 8.91 -34.72 15.31
N LYS A 545 7.85 -35.54 15.29
CA LYS A 545 6.64 -35.25 14.49
C LYS A 545 5.97 -33.95 14.95
N TRP A 546 6.03 -33.65 16.25
CA TRP A 546 5.41 -32.47 16.85
C TRP A 546 6.43 -31.38 17.15
N THR A 547 5.93 -30.22 17.54
CA THR A 547 6.72 -29.03 17.88
C THR A 547 6.35 -28.49 19.24
N ARG A 548 7.29 -27.74 19.82
CA ARG A 548 7.07 -26.91 21.02
C ARG A 548 6.34 -25.62 20.65
N SER A 549 5.13 -25.75 20.10
CA SER A 549 4.36 -24.62 19.59
C SER A 549 2.84 -24.80 19.75
N PHE A 550 2.16 -23.66 19.86
CA PHE A 550 0.75 -23.54 20.22
C PHE A 550 0.07 -22.45 19.41
N ASP A 551 -1.25 -22.60 19.21
CA ASP A 551 -2.13 -21.54 18.71
C ASP A 551 -3.25 -21.28 19.74
N ILE A 552 -3.71 -20.04 19.82
CA ILE A 552 -4.72 -19.62 20.80
C ILE A 552 -6.00 -19.18 20.07
N PHE A 553 -7.13 -19.67 20.56
CA PHE A 553 -8.43 -19.57 19.88
C PHE A 553 -9.43 -18.76 20.71
N ILE A 554 -10.18 -17.89 20.02
CA ILE A 554 -11.37 -17.22 20.55
C ILE A 554 -12.56 -17.59 19.66
N ARG A 555 -13.59 -18.20 20.26
CA ARG A 555 -14.81 -18.70 19.57
C ARG A 555 -14.51 -19.59 18.36
N GLY A 556 -13.51 -20.45 18.45
CA GLY A 556 -13.10 -21.34 17.33
C GLY A 556 -12.44 -20.60 16.17
N GLN A 557 -11.73 -19.50 16.45
CA GLN A 557 -10.88 -18.82 15.48
C GLN A 557 -9.54 -18.45 16.08
N GLU A 558 -8.46 -18.80 15.37
CA GLU A 558 -7.09 -18.43 15.71
C GLU A 558 -6.91 -16.90 15.79
N ILE A 559 -6.27 -16.44 16.88
CA ILE A 559 -5.91 -15.03 17.14
C ILE A 559 -4.40 -14.79 17.30
N CYS A 560 -3.64 -15.86 17.47
CA CYS A 560 -2.27 -15.89 17.99
C CYS A 560 -1.63 -17.23 17.65
N SER A 561 -0.37 -17.18 17.20
CA SER A 561 0.51 -18.34 17.07
C SER A 561 1.82 -18.08 17.81
N GLY A 562 2.38 -19.09 18.47
CA GLY A 562 3.58 -18.99 19.29
C GLY A 562 4.27 -20.32 19.57
N GLY A 563 5.44 -20.26 20.22
CA GLY A 563 6.21 -21.45 20.58
C GLY A 563 7.67 -21.16 20.91
N GLN A 564 8.41 -22.21 21.28
CA GLN A 564 9.84 -22.19 21.49
C GLN A 564 10.59 -22.07 20.16
N ARG A 565 11.70 -21.33 20.18
CA ARG A 565 12.60 -21.14 19.05
C ARG A 565 13.81 -22.04 19.13
N ILE A 566 14.36 -22.36 17.96
CA ILE A 566 15.65 -23.02 17.86
C ILE A 566 16.74 -21.98 18.14
N HIS A 567 17.34 -22.06 19.32
CA HIS A 567 18.41 -21.19 19.78
C HIS A 567 19.81 -21.73 19.40
N ASN A 568 19.92 -23.02 19.06
CA ASN A 568 21.15 -23.63 18.56
C ASN A 568 21.31 -23.35 17.05
N VAL A 569 22.40 -22.70 16.64
CA VAL A 569 22.59 -22.29 15.24
C VAL A 569 22.71 -23.46 14.25
N ASP A 570 23.26 -24.61 14.66
CA ASP A 570 23.44 -25.77 13.78
C ASP A 570 22.11 -26.48 13.51
N GLU A 571 21.26 -26.61 14.54
CA GLU A 571 19.88 -27.08 14.39
C GLU A 571 19.06 -26.09 13.53
N LEU A 572 19.23 -24.78 13.73
CA LEU A 572 18.54 -23.74 12.97
C LEU A 572 18.91 -23.79 11.48
N ARG A 573 20.20 -23.94 11.16
CA ARG A 573 20.70 -24.17 9.80
C ARG A 573 20.17 -25.46 9.19
N ALA A 574 20.15 -26.56 9.95
CA ALA A 574 19.60 -27.83 9.49
C ALA A 574 18.10 -27.72 9.16
N ASN A 575 17.33 -27.00 9.97
CA ASN A 575 15.91 -26.72 9.71
C ASN A 575 15.70 -25.76 8.51
N MET A 576 16.52 -24.72 8.35
CA MET A 576 16.48 -23.84 7.17
C MET A 576 16.74 -24.63 5.89
N ALA A 577 17.76 -25.48 5.87
CA ALA A 577 18.08 -26.35 4.73
C ALA A 577 16.96 -27.35 4.44
N ALA A 578 16.34 -27.95 5.47
CA ALA A 578 15.19 -28.83 5.32
C ALA A 578 13.94 -28.10 4.78
N ALA A 579 13.75 -26.83 5.13
CA ALA A 579 12.70 -25.95 4.58
C ALA A 579 13.03 -25.39 3.19
N GLY A 580 14.18 -25.74 2.60
CA GLY A 580 14.62 -25.25 1.29
C GLY A 580 15.06 -23.78 1.27
N MET A 581 15.38 -23.21 2.43
CA MET A 581 15.88 -21.84 2.56
C MET A 581 17.41 -21.77 2.46
N ALA A 582 17.91 -20.68 1.87
CA ALA A 582 19.34 -20.36 1.84
C ALA A 582 19.72 -19.42 3.00
N GLU A 583 21.02 -19.34 3.31
CA GLU A 583 21.55 -18.37 4.30
C GLU A 583 21.70 -16.95 3.71
N ASP A 584 21.69 -16.80 2.37
CA ASP A 584 21.75 -15.52 1.64
C ASP A 584 20.70 -14.50 2.14
N GLY A 585 21.14 -13.43 2.80
CA GLY A 585 20.28 -12.39 3.36
C GLY A 585 19.72 -12.68 4.77
N MET A 586 20.21 -13.73 5.43
CA MET A 586 19.91 -14.11 6.82
C MET A 586 21.14 -14.01 7.73
N GLU A 587 22.23 -13.41 7.28
CA GLU A 587 23.54 -13.44 7.94
C GLU A 587 23.53 -12.75 9.31
N ASP A 588 22.91 -11.57 9.41
CA ASP A 588 22.75 -10.82 10.67
C ASP A 588 21.93 -11.62 11.69
N TYR A 589 20.84 -12.26 11.24
CA TYR A 589 19.97 -13.10 12.07
C TYR A 589 20.72 -14.32 12.59
N LEU A 590 21.43 -15.06 11.72
CA LEU A 590 22.22 -16.24 12.12
C LEU A 590 23.35 -15.87 13.10
N THR A 591 24.00 -14.72 12.90
CA THR A 591 25.04 -14.20 13.80
C THR A 591 24.54 -14.06 15.24
N ALA A 592 23.27 -13.69 15.44
CA ALA A 592 22.69 -13.59 16.79
C ALA A 592 22.66 -14.94 17.53
N PHE A 593 22.55 -16.07 16.82
CA PHE A 593 22.62 -17.41 17.43
C PHE A 593 24.07 -17.88 17.63
N GLU A 594 24.98 -17.54 16.71
CA GLU A 594 26.42 -17.80 16.84
C GLU A 594 27.06 -17.10 18.04
N LEU A 595 26.54 -15.93 18.41
CA LEU A 595 26.97 -15.17 19.60
C LEU A 595 26.44 -15.73 20.93
N GLY A 596 25.64 -16.80 20.91
CA GLY A 596 25.21 -17.52 22.12
C GLY A 596 23.79 -17.18 22.59
N ALA A 597 22.80 -17.21 21.68
CA ALA A 597 21.40 -16.96 22.05
C ALA A 597 20.90 -17.92 23.15
N PRO A 598 20.21 -17.41 24.20
CA PRO A 598 19.62 -18.27 25.24
C PRO A 598 18.40 -19.04 24.70
N PRO A 599 17.93 -20.09 25.40
CA PRO A 599 16.63 -20.69 25.12
C PRO A 599 15.52 -19.63 25.21
N HIS A 600 14.68 -19.53 24.19
CA HIS A 600 13.64 -18.49 24.12
C HIS A 600 12.39 -18.94 23.38
N ALA A 601 11.28 -18.26 23.66
CA ALA A 601 9.97 -18.49 23.08
C ALA A 601 9.19 -17.19 22.94
N GLY A 602 8.16 -17.18 22.10
CA GLY A 602 7.35 -16.00 21.88
C GLY A 602 6.09 -16.25 21.06
N ALA A 603 5.37 -15.18 20.77
CA ALA A 603 4.12 -15.21 20.01
C ALA A 603 3.86 -13.90 19.26
N GLY A 604 3.02 -13.96 18.24
CA GLY A 604 2.47 -12.79 17.56
C GLY A 604 0.93 -12.87 17.54
N LEU A 605 0.26 -11.82 18.00
CA LEU A 605 -1.20 -11.76 18.09
C LEU A 605 -1.77 -10.66 17.17
N GLY A 606 -2.89 -10.95 16.50
CA GLY A 606 -3.58 -9.96 15.68
C GLY A 606 -4.54 -9.08 16.50
N LEU A 607 -4.21 -7.81 16.73
CA LEU A 607 -5.06 -6.88 17.50
C LEU A 607 -6.48 -6.76 16.91
N GLU A 608 -6.59 -6.64 15.58
CA GLU A 608 -7.87 -6.65 14.88
C GLU A 608 -8.64 -7.96 15.05
N ARG A 609 -7.96 -9.13 15.10
CA ARG A 609 -8.60 -10.45 15.29
C ARG A 609 -9.13 -10.62 16.71
N ILE A 610 -8.33 -10.30 17.73
CA ILE A 610 -8.76 -10.32 19.15
C ILE A 610 -10.06 -9.53 19.31
N VAL A 611 -10.08 -8.28 18.84
CA VAL A 611 -11.25 -7.40 18.93
C VAL A 611 -12.43 -7.92 18.10
N ALA A 612 -12.20 -8.46 16.90
CA ALA A 612 -13.27 -8.94 16.02
C ALA A 612 -13.95 -10.22 16.52
N TRP A 613 -13.21 -11.18 17.08
CA TRP A 613 -13.74 -12.48 17.48
C TRP A 613 -14.32 -12.48 18.90
N MET A 614 -13.69 -11.76 19.83
CA MET A 614 -14.26 -11.51 21.17
C MET A 614 -15.64 -10.83 21.05
N LEU A 615 -15.73 -9.76 20.26
CA LEU A 615 -16.95 -8.97 20.09
C LEU A 615 -17.90 -9.50 19.00
N GLU A 616 -17.57 -10.62 18.36
CA GLU A 616 -18.42 -11.31 17.37
C GLU A 616 -18.83 -10.44 16.16
N LEU A 617 -17.89 -9.62 15.66
CA LEU A 617 -18.18 -8.61 14.62
C LEU A 617 -18.42 -9.19 13.21
N GLY A 618 -18.06 -10.46 12.98
CA GLY A 618 -18.25 -11.19 11.71
C GLY A 618 -17.28 -10.85 10.56
N ASP A 619 -16.62 -9.69 10.58
CA ASP A 619 -15.55 -9.34 9.63
C ASP A 619 -14.46 -8.49 10.31
N VAL A 620 -13.21 -8.89 10.15
CA VAL A 620 -12.02 -8.24 10.74
C VAL A 620 -11.87 -6.76 10.31
N ARG A 621 -12.42 -6.38 9.13
CA ARG A 621 -12.41 -4.99 8.65
C ARG A 621 -13.18 -4.02 9.54
N TYR A 622 -14.11 -4.48 10.38
CA TYR A 622 -14.78 -3.60 11.34
C TYR A 622 -13.81 -3.09 12.42
N ALA A 623 -12.92 -3.95 12.90
CA ALA A 623 -11.93 -3.64 13.93
C ALA A 623 -10.74 -2.82 13.41
N SER A 624 -10.47 -2.81 12.10
CA SER A 624 -9.42 -1.98 11.50
C SER A 624 -9.94 -0.58 11.16
N LEU A 625 -9.25 0.47 11.60
CA LEU A 625 -9.70 1.87 11.42
C LEU A 625 -9.82 2.22 9.93
N PHE A 626 -8.77 1.92 9.16
CA PHE A 626 -8.70 2.10 7.70
C PHE A 626 -8.08 0.85 7.06
N HIS A 627 -8.83 -0.25 7.02
CA HIS A 627 -8.39 -1.57 6.54
C HIS A 627 -7.58 -1.56 5.22
N ARG A 628 -6.70 -2.56 5.08
CA ARG A 628 -6.14 -2.98 3.78
C ARG A 628 -6.44 -4.44 3.52
N ASP A 629 -6.77 -4.71 2.27
CA ASP A 629 -6.95 -6.04 1.69
C ASP A 629 -6.53 -6.00 0.21
N PRO A 630 -6.53 -7.11 -0.53
CA PRO A 630 -6.07 -7.13 -1.93
C PRO A 630 -6.91 -6.30 -2.92
N LYS A 631 -8.01 -5.65 -2.47
CA LYS A 631 -8.85 -4.74 -3.28
C LYS A 631 -8.66 -3.28 -2.89
N SER A 632 -7.86 -3.01 -1.85
CA SER A 632 -7.48 -1.68 -1.42
C SER A 632 -6.48 -1.04 -2.39
N LEU A 633 -6.39 0.30 -2.37
CA LEU A 633 -5.52 1.08 -3.27
C LEU A 633 -5.69 0.74 -4.79
N PRO A 634 -6.92 0.60 -5.32
CA PRO A 634 -7.13 0.16 -6.69
C PRO A 634 -6.46 1.09 -7.70
N THR A 635 -5.79 0.51 -8.70
CA THR A 635 -5.10 1.24 -9.78
C THR A 635 -6.06 2.17 -10.51
N LYS A 636 -6.01 3.46 -10.18
CA LYS A 636 -6.67 4.50 -10.97
C LYS A 636 -5.98 4.55 -12.32
N ALA A 637 -6.76 4.45 -13.40
CA ALA A 637 -6.26 4.84 -14.71
C ALA A 637 -5.76 6.30 -14.59
N PRO A 638 -4.48 6.59 -14.87
CA PRO A 638 -4.00 7.96 -14.79
C PRO A 638 -4.77 8.81 -15.80
N GLY A 639 -5.15 10.02 -15.38
CA GLY A 639 -5.63 11.02 -16.32
C GLY A 639 -4.56 11.33 -17.38
N LEU A 640 -4.98 11.91 -18.50
CA LEU A 640 -4.05 12.39 -19.52
C LEU A 640 -2.99 13.29 -18.86
N PRO A 641 -1.68 13.01 -19.05
CA PRO A 641 -0.61 13.82 -18.45
C PRO A 641 -0.71 15.32 -18.78
N HIS A 642 -1.34 15.66 -19.91
CA HIS A 642 -1.64 17.02 -20.35
C HIS A 642 -3.15 17.15 -20.59
N PRO A 643 -3.97 17.45 -19.55
CA PRO A 643 -5.42 17.61 -19.69
C PRO A 643 -5.84 18.78 -20.60
N GLU A 644 -4.90 19.69 -20.88
CA GLU A 644 -5.00 20.80 -21.85
C GLU A 644 -4.78 20.35 -23.31
N ALA A 645 -4.13 19.21 -23.53
CA ALA A 645 -3.92 18.59 -24.84
C ALA A 645 -4.89 17.41 -25.09
N ASP A 646 -6.07 17.47 -24.49
CA ASP A 646 -7.11 16.45 -24.58
C ASP A 646 -7.97 16.62 -25.84
N THR A 647 -7.80 15.74 -26.84
CA THR A 647 -8.50 15.84 -28.13
C THR A 647 -10.00 15.53 -28.06
N THR A 648 -10.53 15.07 -26.92
CA THR A 648 -12.00 14.94 -26.75
C THR A 648 -12.67 16.27 -26.40
N LYS A 649 -11.90 17.31 -26.06
CA LYS A 649 -12.39 18.67 -25.78
C LYS A 649 -12.32 19.55 -27.04
N PRO A 650 -13.07 20.67 -27.11
CA PRO A 650 -12.91 21.66 -28.18
C PRO A 650 -11.53 22.32 -28.15
N HIS A 651 -10.95 22.55 -29.33
CA HIS A 651 -9.67 23.27 -29.52
C HIS A 651 -9.84 24.42 -30.51
N HIS A 652 -9.04 25.48 -30.36
CA HIS A 652 -8.98 26.56 -31.33
C HIS A 652 -8.05 26.17 -32.49
N ALA A 653 -8.52 26.33 -33.73
CA ALA A 653 -7.78 25.93 -34.93
C ALA A 653 -6.41 26.61 -35.07
N ASP A 654 -6.31 27.88 -34.64
CA ASP A 654 -5.09 28.69 -34.69
C ASP A 654 -4.07 28.35 -33.58
N SER A 655 -4.46 27.52 -32.60
CA SER A 655 -3.63 27.12 -31.46
C SER A 655 -3.81 25.62 -31.13
N PRO A 656 -3.45 24.71 -32.06
CA PRO A 656 -3.59 23.27 -31.85
C PRO A 656 -2.60 22.76 -30.78
N PRO A 657 -2.93 21.67 -30.04
CA PRO A 657 -2.07 21.15 -28.98
C PRO A 657 -0.63 20.80 -29.44
N PRO A 658 0.42 21.08 -28.65
CA PRO A 658 1.80 20.69 -28.98
C PRO A 658 1.96 19.19 -29.21
N ILE A 659 2.84 18.79 -30.12
CA ILE A 659 2.97 17.39 -30.56
C ILE A 659 3.60 16.52 -29.47
N GLU A 660 4.59 17.06 -28.76
CA GLU A 660 5.20 16.50 -27.56
C GLU A 660 4.16 16.14 -26.48
N LYS A 661 3.19 17.03 -26.23
CA LYS A 661 2.11 16.80 -25.26
C LYS A 661 1.09 15.78 -25.76
N LEU A 662 0.78 15.79 -27.05
CA LEU A 662 -0.03 14.75 -27.69
C LEU A 662 0.65 13.37 -27.69
N ILE A 663 1.98 13.30 -27.82
CA ILE A 663 2.77 12.08 -27.66
C ILE A 663 2.68 11.58 -26.21
N ALA A 664 2.89 12.45 -25.23
CA ALA A 664 2.78 12.10 -23.81
C ALA A 664 1.35 11.72 -23.37
N ASN A 665 0.31 12.13 -24.11
CA ASN A 665 -1.08 11.72 -23.90
C ASN A 665 -1.44 10.40 -24.62
N TYR A 666 -1.12 10.27 -25.90
CA TYR A 666 -1.70 9.27 -26.81
C TYR A 666 -0.68 8.44 -27.60
N GLY A 667 0.56 8.93 -27.73
CA GLY A 667 1.58 8.38 -28.62
C GLY A 667 2.39 7.22 -28.06
N ASP A 668 3.05 6.53 -28.99
CA ASP A 668 4.00 5.44 -28.73
C ASP A 668 5.39 5.78 -29.31
N ALA A 669 6.34 4.85 -29.19
CA ALA A 669 7.75 5.01 -29.58
C ALA A 669 8.00 5.44 -31.05
N THR A 670 7.04 5.21 -31.95
CA THR A 670 7.10 5.72 -33.33
C THR A 670 6.72 7.20 -33.40
N ASN A 671 5.74 7.67 -32.63
CA ASN A 671 5.28 9.07 -32.68
C ASN A 671 6.36 10.05 -32.19
N THR A 672 7.30 9.61 -31.35
CA THR A 672 8.48 10.40 -30.94
C THR A 672 9.43 10.72 -32.11
N SER A 673 9.17 10.23 -33.33
CA SER A 673 9.86 10.69 -34.55
C SER A 673 9.26 11.92 -35.19
N TRP A 674 8.01 12.27 -34.87
CA TRP A 674 7.29 13.38 -35.50
C TRP A 674 7.83 14.76 -35.07
N LEU A 675 8.79 14.80 -34.13
CA LEU A 675 9.54 15.98 -33.70
C LEU A 675 10.79 16.26 -34.55
N ASP A 676 11.09 15.43 -35.56
CA ASP A 676 12.15 15.70 -36.54
C ASP A 676 11.61 16.49 -37.74
N ASP A 677 12.33 17.54 -38.14
CA ASP A 677 11.95 18.56 -39.15
C ASP A 677 11.56 17.99 -40.54
N ARG A 678 11.85 16.71 -40.77
CA ARG A 678 11.50 15.95 -41.98
C ARG A 678 10.02 15.51 -42.03
N PHE A 679 9.30 15.57 -40.91
CA PHE A 679 7.89 15.16 -40.81
C PHE A 679 6.95 16.34 -41.03
N GLN A 680 6.01 16.17 -41.94
CA GLN A 680 4.84 17.05 -42.06
C GLN A 680 3.77 16.59 -41.09
N ILE A 681 3.18 17.54 -40.36
CA ILE A 681 2.17 17.28 -39.34
C ILE A 681 0.82 17.78 -39.85
N TRP A 682 -0.05 16.85 -40.24
CA TRP A 682 -1.45 17.17 -40.51
C TRP A 682 -2.22 17.31 -39.20
N ARG A 683 -3.19 18.24 -39.16
CA ARG A 683 -4.01 18.56 -37.98
C ARG A 683 -5.49 18.41 -38.29
N HIS A 684 -6.21 17.82 -37.35
CA HIS A 684 -7.67 17.67 -37.37
C HIS A 684 -8.34 18.75 -36.52
N SER A 685 -9.63 19.01 -36.77
CA SER A 685 -10.44 20.00 -36.04
C SER A 685 -10.57 19.72 -34.53
N THR A 686 -10.37 18.48 -34.09
CA THR A 686 -10.34 18.07 -32.67
C THR A 686 -8.96 18.24 -32.01
N GLY A 687 -8.01 18.93 -32.66
CA GLY A 687 -6.63 19.07 -32.19
C GLY A 687 -5.73 17.85 -32.47
N ALA A 688 -6.31 16.71 -32.88
CA ALA A 688 -5.60 15.49 -33.24
C ALA A 688 -4.57 15.70 -34.37
N ALA A 689 -3.54 14.86 -34.41
CA ALA A 689 -2.44 14.98 -35.38
C ALA A 689 -2.05 13.66 -36.06
N VAL A 690 -1.56 13.75 -37.30
CA VAL A 690 -0.96 12.64 -38.07
C VAL A 690 0.34 13.11 -38.72
N GLY A 691 1.47 12.49 -38.36
CA GLY A 691 2.80 12.78 -38.89
C GLY A 691 3.18 11.89 -40.07
N TRP A 692 3.61 12.51 -41.18
CA TRP A 692 3.92 11.81 -42.44
C TRP A 692 5.09 12.46 -43.19
N VAL A 693 5.63 11.74 -44.18
CA VAL A 693 6.74 12.20 -45.05
C VAL A 693 6.42 11.88 -46.51
N GLN A 694 6.58 12.84 -47.42
CA GLN A 694 6.45 12.56 -48.85
C GLN A 694 7.69 11.85 -49.40
N ARG A 695 7.50 10.79 -50.19
CA ARG A 695 8.54 10.13 -50.99
C ARG A 695 7.99 9.76 -52.36
N GLU A 696 8.47 10.42 -53.41
CA GLU A 696 7.94 10.27 -54.78
C GLU A 696 6.41 10.48 -54.80
N LYS A 697 5.66 9.48 -55.29
CA LYS A 697 4.18 9.42 -55.32
C LYS A 697 3.53 9.04 -53.98
N PHE A 698 4.31 8.75 -52.94
CA PHE A 698 3.82 8.20 -51.67
C PHE A 698 3.80 9.23 -50.54
N ALA A 699 2.75 9.17 -49.72
CA ALA A 699 2.74 9.74 -48.38
C ALA A 699 3.01 8.61 -47.38
N MET A 700 4.19 8.63 -46.76
CA MET A 700 4.67 7.61 -45.82
C MET A 700 4.28 8.03 -44.39
N ILE A 701 3.41 7.28 -43.74
CA ILE A 701 2.86 7.63 -42.42
C ILE A 701 3.32 6.60 -41.39
N THR A 702 3.96 7.06 -40.29
CA THR A 702 4.59 6.17 -39.30
C THR A 702 3.93 6.32 -37.93
N GLY A 703 3.34 5.24 -37.41
CA GLY A 703 2.68 5.21 -36.11
C GLY A 703 1.19 5.59 -36.14
N ASP A 704 0.51 5.38 -35.02
CA ASP A 704 -0.91 5.67 -34.82
C ASP A 704 -1.21 7.20 -34.86
N PRO A 705 -2.46 7.61 -35.17
CA PRO A 705 -2.91 8.98 -34.94
C PRO A 705 -2.76 9.41 -33.48
N LEU A 706 -2.34 10.66 -33.25
CA LEU A 706 -2.24 11.23 -31.91
C LEU A 706 -3.59 11.84 -31.47
N CYS A 707 -4.44 10.98 -30.91
CA CYS A 707 -5.73 11.35 -30.32
C CYS A 707 -6.29 10.23 -29.42
N ASP A 708 -7.44 10.50 -28.78
CA ASP A 708 -8.20 9.45 -28.12
C ASP A 708 -8.68 8.36 -29.10
N ARG A 709 -8.74 7.11 -28.62
CA ARG A 709 -9.09 5.93 -29.41
C ARG A 709 -10.50 5.99 -30.01
N SER A 710 -11.44 6.69 -29.38
CA SER A 710 -12.79 6.91 -29.94
C SER A 710 -12.78 7.70 -31.26
N GLN A 711 -11.72 8.47 -31.53
CA GLN A 711 -11.62 9.34 -32.69
C GLN A 711 -10.87 8.69 -33.87
N TYR A 712 -10.18 7.57 -33.65
CA TYR A 712 -9.29 6.92 -34.63
C TYR A 712 -9.95 6.75 -36.02
N THR A 713 -11.12 6.11 -36.12
CA THR A 713 -11.80 5.85 -37.40
C THR A 713 -12.08 7.13 -38.20
N GLN A 714 -12.46 8.23 -37.54
CA GLN A 714 -12.75 9.49 -38.23
C GLN A 714 -11.47 10.22 -38.65
N VAL A 715 -10.51 10.34 -37.73
CA VAL A 715 -9.21 11.00 -37.99
C VAL A 715 -8.44 10.28 -39.11
N ILE A 716 -8.48 8.94 -39.16
CA ILE A 716 -7.89 8.13 -40.24
C ILE A 716 -8.57 8.41 -41.59
N ARG A 717 -9.90 8.50 -41.61
CA ARG A 717 -10.70 8.71 -42.83
C ARG A 717 -10.43 10.09 -43.44
N ASP A 718 -10.45 11.12 -42.62
CA ASP A 718 -10.30 12.52 -43.07
C ASP A 718 -8.85 12.82 -43.48
N PHE A 719 -7.86 12.25 -42.78
CA PHE A 719 -6.47 12.29 -43.22
C PHE A 719 -6.25 11.59 -44.57
N ILE A 720 -6.86 10.41 -44.78
CA ILE A 720 -6.76 9.69 -46.06
C ILE A 720 -7.44 10.47 -47.19
N HIS A 721 -8.56 11.16 -46.92
CA HIS A 721 -9.18 12.08 -47.87
C HIS A 721 -8.19 13.17 -48.29
N TYR A 722 -7.61 13.90 -47.34
CA TYR A 722 -6.60 14.94 -47.59
C TYR A 722 -5.42 14.45 -48.44
N ILE A 723 -4.83 13.29 -48.10
CA ILE A 723 -3.70 12.72 -48.85
C ILE A 723 -4.09 12.33 -50.29
N THR A 724 -5.29 11.75 -50.49
CA THR A 724 -5.69 11.18 -51.79
C THR A 724 -6.41 12.14 -52.73
N VAL A 725 -7.13 13.13 -52.20
CA VAL A 725 -7.94 14.09 -52.96
C VAL A 725 -7.19 15.39 -53.16
N ASP A 726 -6.73 16.00 -52.07
CA ASP A 726 -6.10 17.33 -52.09
C ASP A 726 -4.65 17.24 -52.58
N LEU A 727 -3.86 16.33 -51.99
CA LEU A 727 -2.45 16.15 -52.37
C LEU A 727 -2.24 15.13 -53.50
N ARG A 728 -3.25 14.30 -53.82
CA ARG A 728 -3.22 13.26 -54.87
C ARG A 728 -2.07 12.24 -54.73
N LEU A 729 -1.62 12.00 -53.50
CA LEU A 729 -0.59 11.02 -53.18
C LEU A 729 -1.19 9.65 -52.85
N THR A 730 -0.39 8.59 -53.00
CA THR A 730 -0.76 7.25 -52.52
C THR A 730 -0.35 7.12 -51.04
N PRO A 731 -1.28 6.98 -50.08
CA PRO A 731 -0.93 6.78 -48.68
C PRO A 731 -0.32 5.40 -48.45
N PHE A 732 0.66 5.32 -47.54
CA PHE A 732 1.30 4.09 -47.12
C PHE A 732 1.60 4.18 -45.61
N TRP A 733 0.85 3.43 -44.80
CA TRP A 733 0.88 3.53 -43.33
C TRP A 733 1.71 2.38 -42.75
N MET A 734 2.54 2.65 -41.75
CA MET A 734 3.53 1.70 -41.25
C MET A 734 3.82 1.90 -39.75
N LEU A 735 4.30 0.84 -39.09
CA LEU A 735 4.56 0.80 -37.65
C LEU A 735 3.32 1.14 -36.80
N VAL A 736 2.15 0.67 -37.23
CA VAL A 736 0.86 0.94 -36.56
C VAL A 736 0.44 -0.21 -35.65
N SER A 737 -0.42 0.12 -34.68
CA SER A 737 -1.04 -0.85 -33.77
C SER A 737 -2.01 -1.80 -34.50
N TYR A 738 -2.42 -2.88 -33.81
CA TYR A 738 -3.48 -3.76 -34.28
C TYR A 738 -4.82 -3.02 -34.50
N GLU A 739 -5.17 -2.04 -33.66
CA GLU A 739 -6.42 -1.28 -33.80
C GLU A 739 -6.43 -0.43 -35.08
N VAL A 740 -5.33 0.27 -35.39
CA VAL A 740 -5.22 1.05 -36.64
C VAL A 740 -5.12 0.13 -37.86
N GLN A 741 -4.38 -0.99 -37.76
CA GLN A 741 -4.39 -2.03 -38.80
C GLN A 741 -5.80 -2.52 -39.09
N LYS A 742 -6.59 -2.79 -38.06
CA LYS A 742 -7.96 -3.32 -38.18
C LYS A 742 -8.90 -2.34 -38.87
N ILE A 743 -8.80 -1.03 -38.58
CA ILE A 743 -9.59 0.01 -39.27
C ILE A 743 -9.24 0.03 -40.76
N LEU A 744 -7.95 0.13 -41.10
CA LEU A 744 -7.49 0.18 -42.50
C LEU A 744 -7.85 -1.11 -43.29
N ALA A 745 -7.72 -2.28 -42.66
CA ALA A 745 -7.99 -3.57 -43.28
C ALA A 745 -9.50 -3.91 -43.38
N SER A 746 -10.32 -3.48 -42.42
CA SER A 746 -11.76 -3.81 -42.38
C SER A 746 -12.61 -2.80 -43.15
N GLU A 747 -12.48 -1.51 -42.84
CA GLU A 747 -13.29 -0.45 -43.45
C GLU A 747 -12.82 -0.16 -44.88
N LEU A 748 -11.50 0.06 -45.05
CA LEU A 748 -10.93 0.53 -46.33
C LEU A 748 -10.40 -0.63 -47.21
N ARG A 749 -10.42 -1.87 -46.71
CA ARG A 749 -9.91 -3.08 -47.40
C ARG A 749 -8.46 -2.96 -47.87
N TRP A 750 -7.63 -2.26 -47.09
CA TRP A 750 -6.19 -2.18 -47.32
C TRP A 750 -5.48 -3.50 -47.00
N ARG A 751 -4.42 -3.80 -47.75
CA ARG A 751 -3.55 -4.93 -47.46
C ARG A 751 -2.71 -4.64 -46.24
N SER A 752 -2.44 -5.65 -45.42
CA SER A 752 -1.53 -5.52 -44.27
C SER A 752 -0.52 -6.67 -44.17
N LEU A 753 0.62 -6.40 -43.54
CA LEU A 753 1.62 -7.39 -43.15
C LEU A 753 2.37 -6.90 -41.90
N SER A 754 3.02 -7.80 -41.18
CA SER A 754 4.06 -7.44 -40.21
C SER A 754 5.40 -8.05 -40.63
N CYS A 755 6.46 -7.28 -40.41
CA CYS A 755 7.85 -7.73 -40.49
C CYS A 755 8.72 -7.00 -39.44
N THR A 756 8.05 -6.45 -38.43
CA THR A 756 8.59 -5.51 -37.44
C THR A 756 7.85 -5.67 -36.12
N GLU A 757 8.58 -5.58 -35.02
CA GLU A 757 8.07 -5.75 -33.66
C GLU A 757 8.51 -4.59 -32.78
N GLU A 758 7.60 -4.05 -31.96
CA GLU A 758 7.89 -3.04 -30.94
C GLU A 758 8.47 -3.75 -29.70
N GLN A 759 9.67 -3.38 -29.27
CA GLN A 759 10.52 -4.23 -28.42
C GLN A 759 10.49 -3.78 -26.95
N ARG A 760 9.57 -4.36 -26.15
CA ARG A 760 9.24 -3.89 -24.80
C ARG A 760 9.82 -4.76 -23.68
N VAL A 761 10.23 -4.11 -22.60
CA VAL A 761 10.51 -4.67 -21.28
C VAL A 761 9.51 -4.09 -20.26
N ASP A 762 9.30 -4.80 -19.16
CA ASP A 762 8.50 -4.34 -18.02
C ASP A 762 9.45 -3.98 -16.87
N ALA A 763 9.63 -2.68 -16.59
CA ALA A 763 10.62 -2.20 -15.62
C ALA A 763 10.32 -2.67 -14.19
N ASP A 764 9.04 -2.81 -13.84
CA ASP A 764 8.60 -3.30 -12.52
C ASP A 764 8.98 -4.77 -12.29
N LYS A 765 9.33 -5.50 -13.36
CA LYS A 765 9.79 -6.89 -13.35
C LYS A 765 11.28 -7.04 -13.72
N HIS A 766 11.99 -5.93 -13.96
CA HIS A 766 13.35 -5.94 -14.51
C HIS A 766 14.40 -6.26 -13.43
N ASN A 767 14.62 -7.56 -13.18
CA ASN A 767 15.67 -8.00 -12.26
C ASN A 767 17.05 -8.00 -12.93
N SER A 768 17.83 -6.95 -12.68
CA SER A 768 19.22 -6.82 -13.15
C SER A 768 20.15 -7.97 -12.79
N ALA A 769 19.86 -8.73 -11.71
CA ALA A 769 20.69 -9.88 -11.32
C ALA A 769 20.51 -11.09 -12.25
N GLN A 770 19.44 -11.15 -13.05
CA GLN A 770 19.19 -12.19 -14.04
C GLN A 770 19.85 -11.91 -15.41
N ILE A 771 20.55 -10.78 -15.56
CA ILE A 771 21.21 -10.39 -16.81
C ILE A 771 22.63 -10.94 -16.83
N ASP A 772 22.85 -11.96 -17.67
CA ASP A 772 24.15 -12.63 -17.80
C ASP A 772 25.30 -11.64 -18.09
N GLY A 773 26.42 -11.84 -17.38
CA GLY A 773 27.60 -10.99 -17.41
C GLY A 773 27.43 -9.55 -16.89
N LEU A 774 26.22 -9.08 -16.52
CA LEU A 774 26.02 -7.67 -16.14
C LEU A 774 26.73 -7.31 -14.84
N ALA A 775 26.70 -8.18 -13.82
CA ALA A 775 27.40 -7.95 -12.55
C ALA A 775 28.93 -7.84 -12.76
N ALA A 776 29.50 -8.63 -13.67
CA ALA A 776 30.92 -8.53 -14.03
C ALA A 776 31.25 -7.20 -14.76
N LYS A 777 30.33 -6.71 -15.61
CA LYS A 777 30.45 -5.38 -16.23
C LYS A 777 30.31 -4.25 -15.23
N ALA A 778 29.38 -4.33 -14.28
CA ALA A 778 29.21 -3.32 -13.22
C ALA A 778 30.52 -3.15 -12.40
N ARG A 779 31.07 -4.26 -11.89
CA ARG A 779 32.37 -4.28 -11.17
C ARG A 779 33.55 -3.79 -12.02
N ARG A 780 33.45 -3.85 -13.35
CA ARG A 780 34.47 -3.30 -14.27
C ARG A 780 34.31 -1.79 -14.45
N VAL A 781 33.09 -1.33 -14.72
CA VAL A 781 32.72 0.08 -14.89
C VAL A 781 33.08 0.88 -13.63
N GLU A 782 32.76 0.33 -12.46
CA GLU A 782 33.14 0.83 -11.14
C GLU A 782 34.67 0.89 -10.95
N ARG A 783 35.38 -0.22 -11.18
CA ARG A 783 36.85 -0.30 -11.05
C ARG A 783 37.60 0.63 -12.02
N GLU A 784 37.07 0.86 -13.21
CA GLU A 784 37.62 1.82 -14.16
C GLU A 784 37.22 3.28 -13.84
N GLY A 785 36.52 3.54 -12.72
CA GLY A 785 36.24 4.89 -12.20
C GLY A 785 35.08 5.61 -12.90
N VAL A 786 34.12 4.87 -13.48
CA VAL A 786 33.01 5.45 -14.23
C VAL A 786 31.79 5.66 -13.32
N LYS A 787 31.34 6.91 -13.20
CA LYS A 787 30.16 7.32 -12.45
C LYS A 787 28.89 7.15 -13.29
N ILE A 788 28.04 6.20 -12.90
CA ILE A 788 26.70 5.97 -13.47
C ILE A 788 25.66 6.76 -12.67
N HIS A 789 24.89 7.64 -13.32
CA HIS A 789 23.81 8.39 -12.65
C HIS A 789 22.79 9.02 -13.62
N GLU A 790 21.66 9.49 -13.07
CA GLU A 790 20.76 10.42 -13.76
C GLU A 790 21.34 11.85 -13.73
N VAL A 791 21.13 12.61 -14.80
CA VAL A 791 21.63 13.96 -15.01
C VAL A 791 20.53 14.88 -15.54
N LYS A 792 20.69 16.20 -15.36
CA LYS A 792 19.80 17.20 -15.97
C LYS A 792 20.42 17.71 -17.27
N PRO A 793 19.62 18.07 -18.29
CA PRO A 793 20.08 18.68 -19.52
C PRO A 793 20.37 20.19 -19.31
N ASP A 794 21.25 20.53 -18.38
CA ASP A 794 21.71 21.90 -18.16
C ASP A 794 22.84 22.30 -19.12
N GLU A 795 23.21 23.59 -19.12
CA GLU A 795 24.19 24.14 -20.06
C GLU A 795 25.58 23.50 -19.92
N ASP A 796 26.00 23.12 -18.69
CA ASP A 796 27.25 22.39 -18.46
C ASP A 796 27.19 21.00 -19.10
N PHE A 797 26.20 20.17 -18.72
CA PHE A 797 26.10 18.81 -19.24
C PHE A 797 25.93 18.78 -20.76
N ILE A 798 25.11 19.68 -21.32
CA ILE A 798 24.94 19.83 -22.77
C ILE A 798 26.28 20.22 -23.44
N SER A 799 27.04 21.16 -22.86
CA SER A 799 28.34 21.57 -23.42
C SER A 799 29.37 20.43 -23.45
N ARG A 800 29.37 19.55 -22.44
CA ARG A 800 30.28 18.40 -22.32
C ARG A 800 29.81 17.19 -23.15
N ALA A 801 28.51 17.00 -23.31
CA ALA A 801 27.94 15.92 -24.11
C ALA A 801 27.99 16.18 -25.63
N ASN A 802 27.79 17.42 -26.08
CA ASN A 802 27.74 17.77 -27.50
C ASN A 802 28.99 17.33 -28.32
N PRO A 803 30.24 17.55 -27.86
CA PRO A 803 31.43 17.07 -28.57
C PRO A 803 31.46 15.54 -28.74
N ALA A 804 31.01 14.79 -27.73
CA ALA A 804 30.94 13.32 -27.78
C ALA A 804 29.86 12.84 -28.77
N ILE A 805 28.70 13.52 -28.80
CA ILE A 805 27.61 13.28 -29.75
C ILE A 805 28.06 13.54 -31.20
N GLU A 806 28.76 14.65 -31.47
CA GLU A 806 29.24 14.95 -32.82
C GLU A 806 30.41 14.06 -33.26
N ALA A 807 31.34 13.70 -32.36
CA ALA A 807 32.37 12.70 -32.64
C ALA A 807 31.75 11.34 -33.02
N TRP A 808 30.74 10.90 -32.27
CA TRP A 808 29.99 9.67 -32.54
C TRP A 808 29.25 9.71 -33.88
N LYS A 809 28.56 10.82 -34.19
CA LYS A 809 27.96 11.05 -35.52
C LYS A 809 29.03 10.99 -36.62
N GLY A 810 30.20 11.56 -36.39
CA GLY A 810 31.38 11.48 -37.26
C GLY A 810 31.79 10.04 -37.59
N THR A 811 31.95 9.18 -36.58
CA THR A 811 32.36 7.77 -36.79
C THR A 811 31.38 6.95 -37.65
N ARG A 812 30.13 7.41 -37.80
CA ARG A 812 29.08 6.71 -38.56
C ARG A 812 28.98 7.14 -40.02
N LYS A 813 29.51 8.30 -40.41
CA LYS A 813 29.40 8.84 -41.79
C LYS A 813 30.06 7.97 -42.88
N GLY A 814 30.89 6.98 -42.52
CA GLY A 814 31.56 6.06 -43.44
C GLY A 814 31.13 4.58 -43.39
N LYS A 815 30.17 4.19 -42.55
CA LYS A 815 29.81 2.76 -42.32
C LYS A 815 28.38 2.42 -42.80
N GLY A 816 28.08 2.79 -44.04
CA GLY A 816 26.77 2.62 -44.66
C GLY A 816 25.74 3.67 -44.20
N LYS A 817 24.74 3.96 -45.04
CA LYS A 817 23.62 4.83 -44.66
C LYS A 817 22.63 4.05 -43.81
N GLN A 818 22.83 4.02 -42.49
CA GLN A 818 21.81 3.46 -41.60
C GLN A 818 20.63 4.43 -41.46
N VAL A 819 19.45 4.09 -42.02
CA VAL A 819 18.28 4.98 -42.03
C VAL A 819 17.53 4.89 -40.70
N HIS A 820 18.04 5.61 -39.70
CA HIS A 820 17.32 5.77 -38.44
C HIS A 820 15.99 6.51 -38.66
N LEU A 821 14.95 6.02 -37.98
CA LEU A 821 13.64 6.67 -37.95
C LEU A 821 13.67 8.05 -37.27
N THR A 822 14.73 8.34 -36.50
CA THR A 822 15.04 9.70 -36.03
C THR A 822 16.51 10.07 -36.13
N GLU A 823 16.77 11.36 -36.26
CA GLU A 823 18.08 11.95 -36.05
C GLU A 823 18.47 11.96 -34.57
N VAL A 824 19.76 12.15 -34.26
CA VAL A 824 20.23 12.26 -32.87
C VAL A 824 20.16 13.72 -32.44
N ARG A 825 18.96 14.12 -31.98
CA ARG A 825 18.59 15.45 -31.46
C ARG A 825 18.10 15.31 -30.00
N PRO A 826 19.00 14.98 -29.04
CA PRO A 826 18.62 14.66 -27.67
C PRO A 826 17.93 15.80 -26.93
N TRP A 827 18.24 17.07 -27.25
CA TRP A 827 17.83 18.26 -26.49
C TRP A 827 16.49 18.89 -26.91
N ILE A 828 15.79 18.33 -27.90
CA ILE A 828 14.36 18.67 -28.15
C ILE A 828 13.54 18.17 -26.95
N ASP A 829 12.39 18.77 -26.65
CA ASP A 829 11.35 18.11 -25.83
C ASP A 829 11.89 17.61 -24.47
N GLN A 830 12.54 18.53 -23.74
CA GLN A 830 13.20 18.20 -22.47
C GLN A 830 12.21 17.95 -21.34
N GLU A 831 10.99 18.53 -21.41
CA GLU A 831 9.88 18.32 -20.48
C GLU A 831 9.50 16.83 -20.35
N HIS A 832 9.58 16.07 -21.46
CA HIS A 832 9.19 14.67 -21.53
C HIS A 832 10.38 13.71 -21.58
N ARG A 833 11.59 14.16 -21.22
CA ARG A 833 12.83 13.35 -21.31
C ARG A 833 13.58 13.26 -19.99
N ARG A 834 14.18 12.08 -19.75
CA ARG A 834 15.12 11.81 -18.65
C ARG A 834 16.45 11.35 -19.23
N TYR A 835 17.54 11.82 -18.63
CA TYR A 835 18.89 11.70 -19.17
C TYR A 835 19.78 10.98 -18.16
N PHE A 836 20.48 9.95 -18.59
CA PHE A 836 21.36 9.15 -17.75
C PHE A 836 22.74 9.14 -18.38
N ALA A 837 23.79 9.33 -17.58
CA ALA A 837 25.17 9.43 -18.04
C ALA A 837 26.09 8.43 -17.33
N ALA A 838 27.00 7.86 -18.10
CA ALA A 838 28.22 7.24 -17.63
C ALA A 838 29.35 8.27 -17.83
N GLU A 839 29.90 8.81 -16.75
CA GLU A 839 30.94 9.85 -16.80
C GLU A 839 32.26 9.38 -16.21
N LYS A 840 33.37 9.85 -16.78
CA LYS A 840 34.73 9.61 -16.27
C LYS A 840 35.61 10.83 -16.60
N ASP A 841 36.40 11.28 -15.63
CA ASP A 841 37.34 12.40 -15.78
C ASP A 841 36.70 13.66 -16.41
N GLY A 842 35.46 13.97 -15.99
CA GLY A 842 34.63 15.08 -16.49
C GLY A 842 33.99 14.87 -17.87
N LYS A 843 34.33 13.79 -18.58
CA LYS A 843 33.85 13.46 -19.92
C LYS A 843 32.67 12.48 -19.87
N VAL A 844 31.69 12.69 -20.74
CA VAL A 844 30.58 11.75 -20.94
C VAL A 844 31.05 10.58 -21.82
N MET A 845 31.03 9.37 -21.27
CA MET A 845 31.44 8.12 -21.94
C MET A 845 30.26 7.44 -22.65
N SER A 846 29.09 7.40 -21.99
CA SER A 846 27.87 6.84 -22.56
C SER A 846 26.68 7.68 -22.07
N MET A 847 25.63 7.79 -22.88
CA MET A 847 24.40 8.50 -22.54
C MET A 847 23.16 7.69 -22.95
N VAL A 848 22.23 7.52 -22.02
CA VAL A 848 20.88 6.97 -22.26
C VAL A 848 19.86 8.09 -22.10
N VAL A 849 18.92 8.19 -23.04
CA VAL A 849 17.81 9.14 -22.98
C VAL A 849 16.51 8.37 -23.03
N LEU A 850 15.69 8.53 -21.99
CA LEU A 850 14.32 8.03 -21.97
C LEU A 850 13.38 9.14 -22.42
N ALA A 851 12.45 8.83 -23.33
CA ALA A 851 11.34 9.71 -23.71
C ALA A 851 10.02 9.15 -23.15
N LYS A 852 9.16 10.02 -22.61
CA LYS A 852 7.86 9.67 -22.05
C LYS A 852 6.84 9.45 -23.18
N LEU A 853 6.03 8.40 -23.05
CA LEU A 853 4.96 8.06 -23.97
C LEU A 853 3.59 8.22 -23.28
N ALA A 854 2.51 7.89 -23.98
CA ALA A 854 1.21 7.71 -23.34
C ALA A 854 1.29 6.74 -22.15
N PRO A 855 0.52 6.93 -21.06
CA PRO A 855 0.60 6.08 -19.87
C PRO A 855 0.41 4.56 -20.12
N ARG A 856 -0.26 4.18 -21.21
CA ARG A 856 -0.44 2.79 -21.66
C ARG A 856 0.82 2.15 -22.27
N HIS A 857 1.76 2.98 -22.73
CA HIS A 857 3.01 2.61 -23.41
C HIS A 857 4.25 2.89 -22.54
N GLY A 858 4.17 3.84 -21.60
CA GLY A 858 5.16 4.09 -20.56
C GLY A 858 6.33 4.97 -21.05
N TRP A 859 7.51 4.38 -21.20
CA TRP A 859 8.73 5.08 -21.66
C TRP A 859 9.33 4.45 -22.92
N GLN A 860 10.14 5.21 -23.63
CA GLN A 860 11.00 4.73 -24.72
C GLN A 860 12.48 4.98 -24.38
N VAL A 861 13.34 3.96 -24.50
CA VAL A 861 14.80 4.15 -24.63
C VAL A 861 15.07 4.77 -26.00
N LYS A 862 14.92 6.10 -26.08
CA LYS A 862 14.93 6.88 -27.32
C LYS A 862 16.31 6.90 -27.97
N TRP A 863 17.35 7.04 -27.15
CA TRP A 863 18.74 6.82 -27.55
C TRP A 863 19.51 6.08 -26.45
N ALA A 864 20.35 5.13 -26.86
CA ALA A 864 21.40 4.53 -26.07
C ALA A 864 22.71 4.74 -26.84
N LEU A 865 23.47 5.77 -26.43
CA LEU A 865 24.67 6.25 -27.11
C LEU A 865 25.90 5.82 -26.32
N ASP A 866 26.74 4.98 -26.92
CA ASP A 866 28.05 4.63 -26.39
C ASP A 866 29.12 5.37 -27.20
N PHE A 867 29.87 6.28 -26.57
CA PHE A 867 30.74 7.24 -27.26
C PHE A 867 32.16 6.68 -27.50
N PRO A 868 32.94 7.23 -28.44
CA PRO A 868 34.29 6.75 -28.72
C PRO A 868 35.20 6.83 -27.47
N GLY A 869 35.71 5.68 -27.03
CA GLY A 869 36.55 5.57 -25.82
C GLY A 869 35.80 5.15 -24.55
N ALA A 870 34.51 4.85 -24.62
CA ALA A 870 33.74 4.35 -23.48
C ALA A 870 34.28 3.02 -22.90
N VAL A 871 34.11 2.84 -21.59
CA VAL A 871 34.49 1.61 -20.88
C VAL A 871 33.58 0.46 -21.32
N ASN A 872 34.18 -0.70 -21.62
CA ASN A 872 33.45 -1.86 -22.09
C ASN A 872 32.40 -2.34 -21.06
N GLY A 873 31.12 -2.27 -21.45
CA GLY A 873 29.99 -2.58 -20.58
C GLY A 873 29.26 -1.37 -19.99
N ALA A 874 29.81 -0.15 -20.10
CA ALA A 874 29.23 1.06 -19.52
C ALA A 874 27.79 1.33 -20.00
N ILE A 875 27.53 1.21 -21.32
CA ILE A 875 26.17 1.41 -21.86
C ILE A 875 25.16 0.36 -21.38
N GLU A 876 25.58 -0.88 -21.08
CA GLU A 876 24.65 -1.93 -20.61
C GLU A 876 24.31 -1.75 -19.12
N VAL A 877 25.30 -1.33 -18.31
CA VAL A 877 25.08 -0.91 -16.92
C VAL A 877 24.18 0.34 -16.88
N LEU A 878 24.43 1.32 -17.75
CA LEU A 878 23.66 2.56 -17.83
C LEU A 878 22.21 2.34 -18.28
N VAL A 879 21.95 1.43 -19.24
CA VAL A 879 20.59 1.05 -19.64
C VAL A 879 19.87 0.34 -18.49
N SER A 880 20.53 -0.60 -17.80
CA SER A 880 19.88 -1.29 -16.67
C SER A 880 19.57 -0.32 -15.51
N PHE A 881 20.49 0.61 -15.21
CA PHE A 881 20.26 1.68 -14.24
C PHE A 881 19.10 2.60 -14.65
N ALA A 882 19.02 2.99 -15.93
CA ALA A 882 17.90 3.79 -16.42
C ALA A 882 16.55 3.06 -16.29
N LEU A 883 16.51 1.75 -16.52
CA LEU A 883 15.32 0.91 -16.32
C LEU A 883 14.91 0.82 -14.84
N GLN A 884 15.86 0.62 -13.91
CA GLN A 884 15.60 0.60 -12.46
C GLN A 884 15.05 1.92 -11.90
N ASN A 885 15.23 3.03 -12.63
CA ASN A 885 14.79 4.37 -12.24
C ASN A 885 13.45 4.78 -12.87
N VAL A 886 12.77 3.90 -13.63
CA VAL A 886 11.40 4.08 -14.12
C VAL A 886 10.50 2.91 -13.70
N SER A 887 9.19 3.10 -13.80
CA SER A 887 8.17 2.08 -13.53
C SER A 887 7.34 1.78 -14.79
N GLY A 888 6.78 0.57 -14.84
CA GLY A 888 5.92 0.08 -15.92
C GLY A 888 6.64 -0.26 -17.22
N LYS A 889 5.91 -0.25 -18.34
CA LYS A 889 6.43 -0.60 -19.67
C LYS A 889 7.52 0.38 -20.12
N VAL A 890 8.59 -0.17 -20.69
CA VAL A 890 9.61 0.59 -21.43
C VAL A 890 9.85 -0.11 -22.76
N THR A 891 9.95 0.64 -23.86
CA THR A 891 10.31 0.08 -25.17
C THR A 891 11.64 0.60 -25.70
N PHE A 892 12.37 -0.24 -26.42
CA PHE A 892 13.58 0.13 -27.16
C PHE A 892 13.29 0.64 -28.58
N GLY A 893 12.01 0.78 -28.97
CA GLY A 893 11.57 1.12 -30.32
C GLY A 893 11.53 -0.10 -31.24
N ALA A 894 10.82 0.02 -32.36
CA ALA A 894 10.71 -0.99 -33.42
C ALA A 894 12.03 -1.73 -33.72
N GLY A 895 11.92 -3.04 -33.96
CA GLY A 895 12.96 -3.94 -34.43
C GLY A 895 12.48 -4.77 -35.62
N VAL A 896 13.41 -5.40 -36.32
CA VAL A 896 13.13 -6.32 -37.44
C VAL A 896 12.74 -7.68 -36.88
N SER A 897 11.60 -8.24 -37.28
CA SER A 897 11.15 -9.57 -36.86
C SER A 897 11.99 -10.68 -37.51
N GLU A 898 12.02 -11.88 -36.94
CA GLU A 898 12.63 -13.05 -37.60
C GLU A 898 11.81 -13.54 -38.82
N LYS A 899 10.55 -13.14 -38.92
CA LYS A 899 9.58 -13.58 -39.93
C LYS A 899 8.86 -12.39 -40.57
N LEU A 900 8.36 -12.60 -41.79
CA LEU A 900 7.30 -11.76 -42.34
C LEU A 900 5.97 -12.50 -42.13
N THR A 901 5.09 -11.95 -41.31
CA THR A 901 3.71 -12.41 -41.10
C THR A 901 2.82 -11.72 -42.14
N PRO A 902 2.24 -12.43 -43.14
CA PRO A 902 1.22 -11.86 -44.01
C PRO A 902 -0.05 -11.58 -43.21
N GLY A 903 -0.57 -10.35 -43.30
CA GLY A 903 -1.82 -9.95 -42.66
C GLY A 903 -3.01 -9.95 -43.62
N GLU A 904 -4.04 -9.20 -43.24
CA GLU A 904 -5.28 -9.09 -43.99
C GLU A 904 -5.07 -8.73 -45.46
N HIS A 905 -5.83 -9.40 -46.33
CA HIS A 905 -5.85 -9.26 -47.79
C HIS A 905 -4.49 -9.52 -48.50
N VAL A 906 -3.51 -10.16 -47.83
CA VAL A 906 -2.21 -10.60 -48.42
C VAL A 906 -2.12 -12.13 -48.48
N GLY A 907 -2.79 -12.73 -49.47
CA GLY A 907 -2.82 -14.19 -49.67
C GLY A 907 -1.92 -14.73 -50.80
N GLY A 908 -1.80 -16.06 -50.85
CA GLY A 908 -1.34 -16.82 -52.02
C GLY A 908 0.08 -16.51 -52.50
N ILE A 909 0.24 -16.37 -53.82
CA ILE A 909 1.53 -16.14 -54.49
C ILE A 909 2.21 -14.86 -53.96
N ARG A 910 1.45 -13.80 -53.68
CA ARG A 910 1.99 -12.51 -53.20
C ARG A 910 2.62 -12.64 -51.81
N ALA A 911 1.99 -13.39 -50.91
CA ALA A 911 2.55 -13.70 -49.59
C ALA A 911 3.85 -14.51 -49.69
N LYS A 912 3.89 -15.56 -50.53
CA LYS A 912 5.08 -16.38 -50.76
C LYS A 912 6.25 -15.56 -51.33
N PHE A 913 5.98 -14.70 -52.32
CA PHE A 913 6.99 -13.82 -52.93
C PHE A 913 7.58 -12.80 -51.94
N LEU A 914 6.73 -12.19 -51.10
CA LEU A 914 7.19 -11.24 -50.08
C LEU A 914 8.01 -11.93 -48.98
N SER A 915 7.57 -13.11 -48.51
CA SER A 915 8.32 -13.90 -47.53
C SER A 915 9.69 -14.35 -48.05
N ALA A 916 9.79 -14.72 -49.33
CA ALA A 916 11.05 -15.08 -49.98
C ALA A 916 11.97 -13.86 -50.15
N SER A 917 11.42 -12.72 -50.60
CA SER A 917 12.16 -11.46 -50.72
C SER A 917 12.72 -11.02 -49.37
N TYR A 918 11.90 -11.07 -48.32
CA TYR A 918 12.27 -10.63 -46.98
C TYR A 918 13.41 -11.47 -46.38
N ARG A 919 13.36 -12.81 -46.50
CA ARG A 919 14.44 -13.69 -46.04
C ARG A 919 15.78 -13.33 -46.70
N SER A 920 15.77 -13.14 -48.02
CA SER A 920 16.98 -12.74 -48.77
C SER A 920 17.57 -11.41 -48.28
N ILE A 921 16.73 -10.43 -47.92
CA ILE A 921 17.15 -9.14 -47.36
C ILE A 921 17.68 -9.30 -45.92
N VAL A 922 16.99 -10.05 -45.06
CA VAL A 922 17.39 -10.29 -43.66
C VAL A 922 18.74 -11.03 -43.56
N ASP A 923 18.93 -12.05 -44.39
CA ASP A 923 20.14 -12.87 -44.38
C ASP A 923 21.34 -12.13 -45.02
N SER A 924 21.14 -11.39 -46.12
CA SER A 924 22.22 -10.61 -46.75
C SER A 924 22.71 -9.42 -45.92
N LEU A 925 21.85 -8.82 -45.09
CA LEU A 925 22.20 -7.71 -44.19
C LEU A 925 22.58 -8.17 -42.76
N GLY A 926 22.55 -9.48 -42.50
CA GLY A 926 22.98 -10.08 -41.24
C GLY A 926 22.20 -9.60 -40.00
N LEU A 927 20.95 -9.16 -40.19
CA LEU A 927 20.17 -8.41 -39.20
C LEU A 927 19.91 -9.17 -37.90
N ARG A 928 19.93 -10.52 -37.95
CA ARG A 928 19.88 -11.42 -36.78
C ARG A 928 20.88 -11.04 -35.68
N ARG A 929 22.04 -10.45 -36.02
CA ARG A 929 23.05 -10.00 -35.04
C ARG A 929 22.69 -8.70 -34.29
N LYS A 930 21.74 -7.89 -34.76
CA LYS A 930 21.37 -6.61 -34.10
C LYS A 930 20.33 -6.76 -32.98
N ALA A 931 19.46 -7.77 -33.03
CA ALA A 931 18.47 -8.03 -31.97
C ALA A 931 19.10 -8.34 -30.60
N SER A 932 20.28 -8.98 -30.62
CA SER A 932 21.06 -9.45 -29.45
C SER A 932 21.41 -8.39 -28.40
N PHE A 933 21.27 -7.09 -28.67
CA PHE A 933 21.44 -6.07 -27.62
C PHE A 933 20.20 -5.92 -26.73
N ARG A 934 19.00 -5.89 -27.31
CA ARG A 934 17.74 -5.64 -26.58
C ARG A 934 17.32 -6.85 -25.74
N SER A 935 17.52 -8.06 -26.26
CA SER A 935 17.15 -9.32 -25.58
C SER A 935 17.88 -9.53 -24.24
N LYS A 936 19.08 -8.93 -24.04
CA LYS A 936 19.79 -8.93 -22.75
C LYS A 936 18.96 -8.39 -21.59
N PHE A 937 18.05 -7.44 -21.88
CA PHE A 937 17.20 -6.80 -20.88
C PHE A 937 15.82 -7.47 -20.78
N GLY A 938 15.64 -8.69 -21.32
CA GLY A 938 14.35 -9.39 -21.32
C GLY A 938 13.29 -8.77 -22.25
N ALA A 939 13.70 -7.99 -23.26
CA ALA A 939 12.77 -7.37 -24.19
C ALA A 939 12.03 -8.41 -25.06
N LEU A 940 10.70 -8.24 -25.18
CA LEU A 940 9.80 -9.05 -25.99
C LEU A 940 9.21 -8.23 -27.13
N GLY A 941 8.88 -8.89 -28.25
CA GLY A 941 8.30 -8.26 -29.43
C GLY A 941 6.77 -8.21 -29.41
N GLU A 942 6.21 -7.02 -29.60
CA GLU A 942 4.79 -6.77 -29.90
C GLU A 942 4.64 -6.55 -31.42
N GLU A 943 3.84 -7.34 -32.14
CA GLU A 943 3.69 -7.21 -33.60
C GLU A 943 3.11 -5.83 -33.98
N ILE A 944 3.81 -5.10 -34.85
CA ILE A 944 3.36 -3.84 -35.43
C ILE A 944 3.29 -3.94 -36.96
N TYR A 945 2.33 -3.24 -37.55
CA TYR A 945 1.85 -3.55 -38.91
C TYR A 945 2.23 -2.48 -39.95
N ILE A 946 2.25 -2.93 -41.20
CA ILE A 946 2.40 -2.13 -42.42
C ILE A 946 1.15 -2.32 -43.26
N CYS A 947 0.44 -1.23 -43.55
CA CYS A 947 -0.88 -1.18 -44.16
C CYS A 947 -0.89 -0.28 -45.41
N TYR A 948 -1.38 -0.80 -46.53
CA TYR A 948 -1.31 -0.10 -47.81
C TYR A 948 -2.49 -0.42 -48.75
N PRO A 949 -2.91 0.53 -49.61
CA PRO A 949 -4.09 0.37 -50.45
C PRO A 949 -3.96 -0.79 -51.47
N LYS A 950 -5.11 -1.36 -51.85
CA LYS A 950 -5.18 -2.49 -52.78
C LYS A 950 -4.64 -2.15 -54.19
N HIS A 951 -4.70 -0.88 -54.58
CA HIS A 951 -4.28 -0.31 -55.86
C HIS A 951 -3.19 0.75 -55.63
N GLY A 952 -2.47 1.18 -56.68
CA GLY A 952 -1.36 2.16 -56.59
C GLY A 952 0.00 1.61 -56.14
N VAL A 953 0.01 0.51 -55.36
CA VAL A 953 1.23 -0.10 -54.78
C VAL A 953 1.67 -1.37 -55.52
N GLY A 954 2.79 -1.28 -56.24
CA GLY A 954 3.46 -2.37 -56.93
C GLY A 954 4.15 -3.39 -56.01
N LEU A 955 4.75 -4.44 -56.60
CA LEU A 955 5.62 -5.35 -55.85
C LEU A 955 7.04 -4.79 -55.67
N ARG A 956 7.57 -4.07 -56.68
CA ARG A 956 8.85 -3.35 -56.58
C ARG A 956 8.78 -2.23 -55.55
N ASP A 957 7.69 -1.46 -55.56
CA ASP A 957 7.39 -0.42 -54.57
C ASP A 957 7.50 -0.98 -53.14
N LEU A 958 6.88 -2.14 -52.89
CA LEU A 958 6.91 -2.79 -51.58
C LEU A 958 8.28 -3.38 -51.23
N GLN A 959 9.07 -3.86 -52.20
CA GLN A 959 10.47 -4.24 -51.97
C GLN A 959 11.34 -3.02 -51.61
N ASN A 960 11.15 -1.87 -52.25
CA ASN A 960 11.84 -0.63 -51.91
C ASN A 960 11.46 -0.13 -50.50
N VAL A 961 10.20 -0.27 -50.10
CA VAL A 961 9.76 0.07 -48.73
C VAL A 961 10.28 -0.92 -47.69
N ILE A 962 10.36 -2.22 -47.99
CA ILE A 962 11.03 -3.18 -47.10
C ILE A 962 12.52 -2.80 -46.95
N LYS A 963 13.20 -2.41 -48.05
CA LYS A 963 14.60 -1.96 -48.01
C LYS A 963 14.81 -0.70 -47.15
N PHE A 964 13.84 0.22 -47.10
CA PHE A 964 13.87 1.40 -46.24
C PHE A 964 13.90 1.08 -44.73
N PHE A 965 13.53 -0.13 -44.31
CA PHE A 965 13.69 -0.60 -42.92
C PHE A 965 14.99 -1.37 -42.66
N THR A 966 15.84 -1.57 -43.67
CA THR A 966 17.01 -2.44 -43.58
C THR A 966 18.33 -1.79 -44.00
N ASP A 967 18.27 -0.74 -44.83
CA ASP A 967 19.33 0.28 -44.91
C ASP A 967 19.38 1.01 -43.54
#